data_AF-A0A1M3H4A2-F1
#
_entry.id   AF-A0A1M3H4A2-F1
#
_cell.length_a   1.000
_cell.length_b   1.000
_cell.length_c   1.000
_cell.angle_alpha   90.00
_cell.angle_beta   90.00
_cell.angle_gamma   90.00
#
_symmetry.space_group_name_H-M   'P 1'
#
loop_
_entity.id
_entity.type
_entity.pdbx_description
1 polymer ?
#
loop_
_entity_poly.entity_id
_entity_poly.type
_entity_poly.pdbx_seq_one_letter_code
_entity_poly.pdbx_strand_id
1 'polypeptide(L)'
;MIYFLANSTVQLIFTFVIIFFLFIILRKTLTEFSSFEALPLILPIASHKRQPFGEVATKVTVGLYVHNFPRFSVEDSFFSLDGTIWFEFNPSQISLEDLGKFEFFEGKITMRSIAQIKQIDENIFVSYNFKVTFSSLLNHEKFPFNDHRIFLILKNEFLSAREIHFFATESGFSVRAGLRPQGWKLVKTKVETGMIRAKLEQFDARKTMLVPVTVFEFDFSKPGFRYVLLTLVPGFILFYLAVYSILLEYDPQMTDPIIAISLASITGLIIQRFVIENISPISGHSTTIDYIFILFLSLCFSIFIFHLYIFEGNSIQLVNYLSFYAFQVIMLFLFWRILRLKTLETLYTKRIPLFRYPRPIFKKKDFLIHELMTLKNYQQYANNFEEFPQRDNVNPLVPDYSKYLHAMAAPIFVRYLKYYFNKMRFYVEEDTPTYLKRIMDYLLEKQNLNKSDGFSILLHRLKKGEKFYIWGDLYGSLHSLVRTLAHLEKQGVINDKLEILKPNCFLIFNGNIVGRSAYNLENLSLIVTLMLKNPQKVFFIRRSEKSRLWINFEGIRRELAILVKDAAFAENLLNQFMRFLDILPVTLYLGELDKELNTYITISPRSPILADSKLLSKAFKDMPYEEFRIITINNPIPRSSTPFIQVRLRSTLDEISYIQPRGVNLLPPEEGSTQWAIFSAPLSGHQEHFNFFSDAYAILEITSSLSTSLITCVSQNLKEEQSFSEENFDLSSGCSLGRTKRHKKLFKSENEVRIGLTIDLSRAARIAGERIQAGIDLRLRKANREGGINGAFLRLFIADDKYSPAFTLQNVQEFIYKYDATIILSPLGTSTTKALLPLVRDKKILLLFPHSGANMFRDPELQNIINYRPTYADEARALVRYAKEVLFKQRFAFFYQDDNFGYDPLNAAKEILLNEYDISREEICEASYVRNTILVDKAVKKITLFNPEVIFFFSTYDASRALIEKIGIQKLSNVTLMGISFITDLFRDYASGISDPEQPGKGLSVVLSRVVPDFRDQDIEIVREYHTEMQREYPHIRLDVGSLESYINVSILLDTLKRIDPPYTHEKIIHEMENIQMRNFKGLLLDFDPKTRSLSKTVLLDSGNGGWIKM
;
A
#
# COMPACT_ATOMS: atom_id res chain seq x y z
N MET A 1 70.20 0.31 28.78
CA MET A 1 68.80 -0.07 28.47
C MET A 1 68.17 -0.88 29.61
N ILE A 2 68.79 -1.98 30.06
CA ILE A 2 68.29 -2.82 31.16
C ILE A 2 68.12 -2.03 32.48
N TYR A 3 69.12 -1.24 32.89
CA TYR A 3 69.03 -0.34 34.06
C TYR A 3 67.96 0.75 33.94
N PHE A 4 67.61 1.16 32.72
CA PHE A 4 66.55 2.16 32.49
C PHE A 4 65.16 1.52 32.60
N LEU A 5 64.99 0.31 32.06
CA LEU A 5 63.75 -0.46 32.14
C LEU A 5 63.46 -1.00 33.55
N ALA A 6 64.51 -1.26 34.34
CA ALA A 6 64.44 -1.75 35.73
C ALA A 6 64.22 -0.63 36.78
N ASN A 7 64.33 0.65 36.39
CA ASN A 7 64.16 1.75 37.31
C ASN A 7 62.68 1.89 37.73
N SER A 8 62.39 1.65 39.00
CA SER A 8 61.04 1.74 39.58
C SER A 8 60.38 3.10 39.35
N THR A 9 61.18 4.17 39.34
CA THR A 9 60.71 5.53 39.03
C THR A 9 60.22 5.64 37.58
N VAL A 10 60.93 5.04 36.62
CA VAL A 10 60.55 5.04 35.19
C VAL A 10 59.28 4.23 34.97
N GLN A 11 59.16 3.08 35.64
CA GLN A 11 57.96 2.23 35.58
C GLN A 11 56.73 2.92 36.18
N LEU A 12 56.90 3.63 37.30
CA LEU A 12 55.83 4.39 37.95
C LEU A 12 55.35 5.55 37.05
N ILE A 13 56.30 6.28 36.44
CA ILE A 13 56.00 7.34 35.46
C ILE A 13 55.25 6.77 34.26
N PHE A 14 55.68 5.63 33.71
CA PHE A 14 55.03 5.01 32.56
C PHE A 14 53.60 4.54 32.88
N THR A 15 53.40 3.94 34.05
CA THR A 15 52.07 3.56 34.56
C THR A 15 51.18 4.78 34.72
N PHE A 16 51.70 5.90 35.24
CA PHE A 16 50.96 7.16 35.37
C PHE A 16 50.55 7.73 34.01
N VAL A 17 51.44 7.68 33.00
CA VAL A 17 51.14 8.09 31.62
C VAL A 17 50.00 7.26 31.04
N ILE A 18 49.98 5.95 31.27
CA ILE A 18 48.92 5.06 30.78
C ILE A 18 47.58 5.33 31.45
N ILE A 19 47.58 5.50 32.78
CA ILE A 19 46.38 5.88 33.53
C ILE A 19 45.84 7.22 33.03
N PHE A 20 46.73 8.17 32.74
CA PHE A 20 46.36 9.46 32.15
C PHE A 20 45.74 9.32 30.74
N PHE A 21 46.31 8.47 29.87
CA PHE A 21 45.74 8.18 28.56
C PHE A 21 44.38 7.47 28.65
N LEU A 22 44.23 6.50 29.55
CA LEU A 22 42.94 5.86 29.84
C LEU A 22 41.91 6.88 30.30
N PHE A 23 42.30 7.80 31.18
CA PHE A 23 41.44 8.89 31.65
C PHE A 23 41.00 9.81 30.51
N ILE A 24 41.89 10.14 29.56
CA ILE A 24 41.54 10.93 28.37
C ILE A 24 40.52 10.20 27.48
N ILE A 25 40.75 8.91 27.20
CA ILE A 25 39.86 8.09 26.36
C ILE A 25 38.48 7.95 27.03
N LEU A 26 38.46 7.68 28.33
CA LEU A 26 37.25 7.57 29.13
C LEU A 26 36.49 8.90 29.19
N ARG A 27 37.20 10.01 29.46
CA ARG A 27 36.62 11.36 29.49
C ARG A 27 35.92 11.70 28.18
N LYS A 28 36.57 11.45 27.04
CA LYS A 28 35.98 11.71 25.72
C LYS A 28 34.68 10.92 25.52
N THR A 29 34.69 9.65 25.89
CA THR A 29 33.54 8.74 25.76
C THR A 29 32.38 9.14 26.68
N LEU A 30 32.67 9.70 27.85
CA LEU A 30 31.68 10.18 28.81
C LEU A 30 31.10 11.57 28.49
N THR A 31 31.69 12.32 27.55
CA THR A 31 31.27 13.70 27.22
C THR A 31 30.44 13.82 25.94
N GLU A 32 30.52 12.84 25.03
CA GLU A 32 29.79 12.87 23.75
C GLU A 32 28.47 12.08 23.88
N PHE A 33 27.35 12.68 23.49
CA PHE A 33 26.05 11.99 23.53
C PHE A 33 26.05 10.80 22.58
N SER A 34 25.74 9.60 23.08
CA SER A 34 25.83 8.37 22.30
C SER A 34 24.63 7.43 22.54
N SER A 35 23.57 7.62 21.75
CA SER A 35 22.38 6.76 21.69
C SER A 35 22.44 5.77 20.52
N PHE A 36 21.92 4.55 20.70
CA PHE A 36 21.85 3.50 19.66
C PHE A 36 20.43 3.04 19.37
N GLU A 37 19.42 3.73 19.90
CA GLU A 37 18.03 3.41 19.65
C GLU A 37 17.64 3.65 18.18
N ALA A 38 16.92 2.68 17.61
CA ALA A 38 16.40 2.79 16.26
C ALA A 38 15.34 3.90 16.20
N LEU A 39 15.47 4.80 15.22
CA LEU A 39 14.47 5.83 14.98
C LEU A 39 13.14 5.18 14.54
N PRO A 40 11.99 5.64 15.07
CA PRO A 40 10.69 5.14 14.64
C PRO A 40 10.49 5.43 13.15
N LEU A 41 10.00 4.42 12.43
CA LEU A 41 9.88 4.47 10.97
C LEU A 41 8.62 5.24 10.58
N ILE A 42 8.73 6.57 10.49
CA ILE A 42 7.65 7.47 10.06
C ILE A 42 7.79 7.86 8.59
N LEU A 43 6.67 7.85 7.88
CA LEU A 43 6.59 8.32 6.49
C LEU A 43 6.45 9.85 6.49
N PRO A 44 7.23 10.59 5.70
CA PRO A 44 7.16 12.05 5.70
C PRO A 44 5.81 12.54 5.15
N ILE A 45 5.29 13.62 5.74
CA ILE A 45 4.13 14.33 5.18
C ILE A 45 4.58 14.95 3.86
N ALA A 46 3.98 14.52 2.75
CA ALA A 46 4.34 15.04 1.43
C ALA A 46 4.10 16.55 1.39
N SER A 47 5.17 17.34 1.23
CA SER A 47 5.08 18.79 1.06
C SER A 47 4.11 19.12 -0.06
N HIS A 48 3.13 20.00 0.20
CA HIS A 48 2.05 20.38 -0.72
C HIS A 48 2.53 20.59 -2.17
N LYS A 49 2.34 19.56 -2.99
CA LYS A 49 2.06 19.67 -4.43
C LYS A 49 0.82 18.82 -4.66
N ARG A 50 -0.26 19.49 -5.06
CA ARG A 50 -1.61 18.98 -5.32
C ARG A 50 -1.61 17.47 -5.66
N GLN A 51 -2.20 16.67 -4.78
CA GLN A 51 -2.59 15.30 -5.11
C GLN A 51 -3.71 15.33 -6.18
N PRO A 52 -3.91 14.26 -6.96
CA PRO A 52 -4.78 14.30 -8.15
C PRO A 52 -6.30 14.41 -7.87
N PHE A 53 -6.73 14.56 -6.60
CA PHE A 53 -8.14 14.38 -6.18
C PHE A 53 -8.70 15.46 -5.23
N GLY A 54 -8.11 16.66 -5.16
CA GLY A 54 -8.81 17.86 -4.68
C GLY A 54 -9.20 17.96 -3.20
N GLU A 55 -8.82 17.02 -2.32
CA GLU A 55 -9.03 17.17 -0.87
C GLU A 55 -7.67 17.46 -0.19
N VAL A 56 -7.58 18.61 0.47
CA VAL A 56 -6.45 18.94 1.35
C VAL A 56 -6.79 18.35 2.71
N ALA A 57 -6.04 17.35 3.17
CA ALA A 57 -6.19 16.81 4.52
C ALA A 57 -6.12 17.95 5.54
N THR A 58 -7.03 17.96 6.51
CA THR A 58 -7.16 19.02 7.49
C THR A 58 -5.88 19.14 8.30
N LYS A 59 -5.31 20.34 8.34
CA LYS A 59 -4.12 20.63 9.13
C LYS A 59 -4.53 20.75 10.60
N VAL A 60 -3.97 19.89 11.44
CA VAL A 60 -4.13 19.94 12.90
C VAL A 60 -2.76 20.22 13.50
N THR A 61 -2.61 21.36 14.17
CA THR A 61 -1.37 21.66 14.90
C THR A 61 -1.39 20.92 16.22
N VAL A 62 -0.29 20.27 16.58
CA VAL A 62 -0.14 19.48 17.82
C VAL A 62 1.03 20.01 18.62
N GLY A 63 0.86 20.11 19.93
CA GLY A 63 1.97 20.35 20.84
C GLY A 63 1.86 19.57 22.14
N LEU A 64 2.99 19.51 22.84
CA LEU A 64 3.16 18.77 24.07
C LEU A 64 3.96 19.63 25.06
N TYR A 65 3.43 19.79 26.26
CA TYR A 65 4.17 20.33 27.39
C TYR A 65 4.37 19.25 28.46
N VAL A 66 5.63 18.96 28.81
CA VAL A 66 5.95 17.92 29.79
C VAL A 66 6.18 18.53 31.17
N HIS A 67 5.36 18.13 32.14
CA HIS A 67 5.45 18.59 33.53
C HIS A 67 6.52 17.83 34.30
N ASN A 68 6.48 16.49 34.27
CA ASN A 68 7.51 15.62 34.81
C ASN A 68 7.47 14.19 34.21
N PHE A 69 8.41 13.34 34.64
CA PHE A 69 8.30 11.89 34.49
C PHE A 69 8.16 11.25 35.88
N PRO A 70 6.96 10.82 36.31
CA PRO A 70 6.77 10.24 37.63
C PRO A 70 7.56 8.93 37.83
N ARG A 71 7.73 8.16 36.75
CA ARG A 71 8.54 6.93 36.72
C ARG A 71 9.47 6.97 35.53
N PHE A 72 10.75 6.67 35.73
CA PHE A 72 11.76 6.71 34.69
C PHE A 72 12.74 5.54 34.88
N SER A 73 12.34 4.34 34.49
CA SER A 73 13.15 3.13 34.63
C SER A 73 13.78 2.76 33.30
N VAL A 74 15.08 3.01 33.17
CA VAL A 74 15.87 2.57 32.01
C VAL A 74 16.16 1.07 32.08
N GLU A 75 16.28 0.52 33.29
CA GLU A 75 16.52 -0.92 33.50
C GLU A 75 15.33 -1.76 33.03
N ASP A 76 14.11 -1.30 33.32
CA ASP A 76 12.87 -1.98 32.89
C ASP A 76 12.36 -1.48 31.52
N SER A 77 13.05 -0.52 30.89
CA SER A 77 12.57 0.17 29.68
C SER A 77 11.16 0.76 29.81
N PHE A 78 10.79 1.22 31.02
CA PHE A 78 9.43 1.63 31.39
C PHE A 78 9.37 3.06 31.94
N PHE A 79 8.49 3.86 31.36
CA PHE A 79 8.37 5.29 31.63
C PHE A 79 6.94 5.69 31.96
N SER A 80 6.80 6.70 32.80
CA SER A 80 5.56 7.44 32.99
C SER A 80 5.83 8.91 32.76
N LEU A 81 4.92 9.58 32.05
CA LEU A 81 4.99 10.99 31.74
C LEU A 81 3.70 11.68 32.19
N ASP A 82 3.85 12.80 32.87
CA ASP A 82 2.79 13.74 33.22
C ASP A 82 2.94 14.99 32.36
N GLY A 83 1.91 15.33 31.58
CA GLY A 83 1.99 16.39 30.59
C GLY A 83 0.66 16.96 30.18
N THR A 84 0.72 18.03 29.41
CA THR A 84 -0.42 18.64 28.72
C THR A 84 -0.20 18.49 27.22
N ILE A 85 -1.10 17.78 26.55
CA ILE A 85 -1.14 17.72 25.09
C ILE A 85 -2.21 18.69 24.59
N TRP A 86 -1.94 19.39 23.51
CA TRP A 86 -2.88 20.32 22.93
C TRP A 86 -2.94 20.22 21.41
N PHE A 87 -4.09 20.61 20.88
CA PHE A 87 -4.42 20.58 19.48
C PHE A 87 -5.03 21.92 19.06
N GLU A 88 -4.69 22.39 17.87
CA GLU A 88 -5.30 23.56 17.24
C GLU A 88 -5.79 23.18 15.84
N PHE A 89 -7.08 23.40 15.57
CA PHE A 89 -7.72 22.98 14.32
C PHE A 89 -9.00 23.78 14.02
N ASN A 90 -9.45 23.75 12.76
CA ASN A 90 -10.71 24.36 12.37
C ASN A 90 -11.90 23.39 12.63
N PRO A 91 -12.90 23.76 13.46
CA PRO A 91 -14.00 22.87 13.84
C PRO A 91 -14.99 22.57 12.71
N SER A 92 -14.96 23.33 11.61
CA SER A 92 -15.76 23.02 10.42
C SER A 92 -15.18 21.86 9.60
N GLN A 93 -13.91 21.51 9.82
CA GLN A 93 -13.17 20.52 9.03
C GLN A 93 -12.95 19.20 9.77
N ILE A 94 -12.95 19.21 11.11
CA ILE A 94 -12.80 18.01 11.94
C ILE A 94 -13.55 18.15 13.27
N SER A 95 -14.17 17.07 13.71
CA SER A 95 -14.86 17.00 15.01
C SER A 95 -13.87 16.87 16.17
N LEU A 96 -14.17 17.52 17.29
CA LEU A 96 -13.39 17.37 18.52
C LEU A 96 -13.45 15.93 19.07
N GLU A 97 -14.55 15.22 18.84
CA GLU A 97 -14.72 13.85 19.33
C GLU A 97 -13.73 12.90 18.66
N ASP A 98 -13.53 13.03 17.34
CA ASP A 98 -12.63 12.16 16.58
C ASP A 98 -11.16 12.50 16.84
N LEU A 99 -10.83 13.80 16.93
CA LEU A 99 -9.50 14.22 17.35
C LEU A 99 -9.20 13.82 18.80
N GLY A 100 -10.23 13.83 19.64
CA GLY A 100 -10.18 13.41 21.02
C GLY A 100 -9.84 11.93 21.20
N LYS A 101 -9.97 11.06 20.21
CA LYS A 101 -9.63 9.62 20.33
C LYS A 101 -8.15 9.31 20.08
N PHE A 102 -7.25 10.27 20.31
CA PHE A 102 -5.82 10.04 20.18
C PHE A 102 -5.29 9.02 21.20
N GLU A 103 -4.26 8.30 20.79
CA GLU A 103 -3.57 7.29 21.58
C GLU A 103 -2.05 7.49 21.50
N PHE A 104 -1.30 6.79 22.35
CA PHE A 104 0.14 6.71 22.25
C PHE A 104 0.57 5.30 21.84
N PHE A 105 1.54 5.19 20.93
CA PHE A 105 2.11 3.90 20.54
C PHE A 105 2.74 3.21 21.75
N GLU A 106 2.37 1.95 22.01
CA GLU A 106 2.77 1.18 23.22
C GLU A 106 2.58 1.97 24.54
N GLY A 107 1.64 2.91 24.56
CA GLY A 107 1.38 3.80 25.68
C GLY A 107 -0.05 3.69 26.17
N LYS A 108 -0.22 3.53 27.49
CA LYS A 108 -1.52 3.54 28.15
C LYS A 108 -1.74 4.87 28.86
N ILE A 109 -2.77 5.61 28.44
CA ILE A 109 -3.22 6.81 29.15
C ILE A 109 -3.91 6.35 30.44
N THR A 110 -3.30 6.66 31.58
CA THR A 110 -3.80 6.27 32.92
C THR A 110 -4.75 7.32 33.50
N MET A 111 -4.60 8.57 33.09
CA MET A 111 -5.45 9.68 33.49
C MET A 111 -5.55 10.67 32.34
N ARG A 112 -6.75 11.21 32.11
CA ARG A 112 -6.99 12.28 31.15
C ARG A 112 -8.03 13.24 31.70
N SER A 113 -7.76 14.54 31.62
CA SER A 113 -8.72 15.57 32.02
C SER A 113 -9.84 15.71 30.99
N ILE A 114 -10.93 16.37 31.39
CA ILE A 114 -11.91 16.92 30.45
C ILE A 114 -11.17 17.90 29.51
N ALA A 115 -11.64 17.98 28.25
CA ALA A 115 -11.11 18.90 27.25
C ALA A 115 -11.23 20.36 27.72
N GLN A 116 -10.11 21.08 27.77
CA GLN A 116 -10.11 22.53 27.99
C GLN A 116 -10.12 23.21 26.63
N ILE A 117 -11.22 23.86 26.28
CA ILE A 117 -11.50 24.39 24.94
C ILE A 117 -11.41 25.92 24.99
N LYS A 118 -10.65 26.52 24.07
CA LYS A 118 -10.62 27.96 23.82
C LYS A 118 -10.72 28.21 22.32
N GLN A 119 -11.61 29.09 21.91
CA GLN A 119 -11.70 29.52 20.51
C GLN A 119 -10.69 30.64 20.26
N ILE A 120 -9.91 30.53 19.18
CA ILE A 120 -8.93 31.51 18.73
C ILE A 120 -9.19 31.72 17.24
N ASP A 121 -9.80 32.85 16.88
CA ASP A 121 -10.25 33.16 15.52
C ASP A 121 -11.20 32.09 14.95
N GLU A 122 -10.88 31.54 13.78
CA GLU A 122 -11.62 30.44 13.11
C GLU A 122 -11.22 29.05 13.63
N ASN A 123 -10.19 28.95 14.48
CA ASN A 123 -9.70 27.69 15.02
C ASN A 123 -10.15 27.49 16.47
N ILE A 124 -10.21 26.23 16.89
CA ILE A 124 -10.36 25.86 18.29
C ILE A 124 -9.03 25.30 18.79
N PHE A 125 -8.59 25.83 19.92
CA PHE A 125 -7.51 25.28 20.73
C PHE A 125 -8.10 24.37 21.81
N VAL A 126 -7.67 23.12 21.84
CA VAL A 126 -8.07 22.18 22.90
C VAL A 126 -6.85 21.59 23.57
N SER A 127 -6.83 21.60 24.90
CA SER A 127 -5.80 20.95 25.71
C SER A 127 -6.36 19.88 26.64
N TYR A 128 -5.57 18.82 26.82
CA TYR A 128 -5.80 17.73 27.76
C TYR A 128 -4.59 17.58 28.68
N ASN A 129 -4.82 17.63 29.99
CA ASN A 129 -3.83 17.15 30.95
C ASN A 129 -3.93 15.63 30.99
N PHE A 130 -2.79 14.95 30.88
CA PHE A 130 -2.76 13.50 30.81
C PHE A 130 -1.56 12.92 31.55
N LYS A 131 -1.75 11.69 32.04
CA LYS A 131 -0.66 10.83 32.49
C LYS A 131 -0.63 9.61 31.60
N VAL A 132 0.53 9.33 31.02
CA VAL A 132 0.76 8.15 30.17
C VAL A 132 1.84 7.28 30.80
N THR A 133 1.70 5.97 30.65
CA THR A 133 2.76 5.00 30.90
C THR A 133 3.09 4.30 29.59
N PHE A 134 4.36 4.20 29.24
CA PHE A 134 4.80 3.62 27.97
C PHE A 134 6.16 2.94 28.11
N SER A 135 6.42 1.97 27.24
CA SER A 135 7.72 1.31 27.09
C SER A 135 8.49 1.87 25.90
N SER A 136 9.82 1.84 25.96
CA SER A 136 10.68 2.18 24.82
C SER A 136 11.77 1.13 24.72
N LEU A 137 12.00 0.58 23.53
CA LEU A 137 13.06 -0.42 23.31
C LEU A 137 14.44 0.26 23.39
N LEU A 138 15.13 0.09 24.52
CA LEU A 138 16.46 0.67 24.73
C LEU A 138 17.55 -0.31 24.30
N ASN A 139 18.66 0.23 23.78
CA ASN A 139 19.83 -0.57 23.48
C ASN A 139 20.84 -0.49 24.64
N HIS A 140 21.17 -1.64 25.22
CA HIS A 140 22.08 -1.77 26.37
C HIS A 140 23.48 -2.28 26.01
N GLU A 141 23.82 -2.48 24.72
CA GLU A 141 25.14 -3.00 24.28
C GLU A 141 26.32 -2.21 24.87
N LYS A 142 26.17 -0.89 24.98
CA LYS A 142 27.21 -0.01 25.51
C LYS A 142 27.16 0.22 27.01
N PHE A 143 26.34 -0.51 27.76
CA PHE A 143 26.29 -0.38 29.21
C PHE A 143 27.70 -0.51 29.85
N PRO A 144 28.10 0.38 30.77
CA PRO A 144 27.35 1.48 31.40
C PRO A 144 27.50 2.87 30.73
N PHE A 145 28.05 2.95 29.52
CA PHE A 145 28.41 4.20 28.82
C PHE A 145 27.34 4.75 27.88
N ASN A 146 26.16 4.14 27.81
CA ASN A 146 25.11 4.52 26.88
C ASN A 146 24.27 5.68 27.39
N ASP A 147 23.99 6.62 26.48
CA ASP A 147 22.87 7.54 26.61
C ASP A 147 21.64 6.94 25.93
N HIS A 148 20.45 7.43 26.27
CA HIS A 148 19.21 6.88 25.76
C HIS A 148 18.36 7.94 25.09
N ARG A 149 17.90 7.60 23.89
CA ARG A 149 16.84 8.32 23.20
C ARG A 149 15.51 7.63 23.44
N ILE A 150 14.53 8.39 23.92
CA ILE A 150 13.18 7.90 24.23
C ILE A 150 12.18 8.60 23.32
N PHE A 151 11.20 7.86 22.82
CA PHE A 151 10.14 8.39 21.96
C PHE A 151 8.77 8.28 22.63
N LEU A 152 7.98 9.34 22.55
CA LEU A 152 6.54 9.29 22.80
C LEU A 152 5.83 9.56 21.47
N ILE A 153 5.14 8.57 20.94
CA ILE A 153 4.52 8.66 19.60
C ILE A 153 3.02 8.81 19.77
N LEU A 154 2.50 9.99 19.47
CA LEU A 154 1.08 10.25 19.36
C LEU A 154 0.54 9.68 18.04
N LYS A 155 -0.58 8.97 18.09
CA LYS A 155 -1.29 8.46 16.92
C LYS A 155 -2.80 8.70 17.05
N ASN A 156 -3.52 8.70 15.93
CA ASN A 156 -4.98 8.67 15.93
C ASN A 156 -5.48 7.66 14.89
N GLU A 157 -5.83 6.46 15.35
CA GLU A 157 -6.27 5.37 14.48
C GLU A 157 -7.73 5.48 14.02
N PHE A 158 -8.44 6.54 14.40
CA PHE A 158 -9.81 6.77 13.92
C PHE A 158 -9.83 7.59 12.63
N LEU A 159 -8.75 8.30 12.33
CA LEU A 159 -8.66 9.25 11.22
C LEU A 159 -7.49 8.89 10.31
N SER A 160 -7.78 8.81 9.02
CA SER A 160 -6.80 8.45 8.01
C SER A 160 -5.95 9.65 7.57
N ALA A 161 -4.85 9.33 6.88
CA ALA A 161 -4.00 10.28 6.17
C ALA A 161 -4.71 11.19 5.16
N ARG A 162 -5.93 10.83 4.73
CA ARG A 162 -6.72 11.63 3.81
C ARG A 162 -7.55 12.68 4.55
N GLU A 163 -7.83 12.45 5.83
CA GLU A 163 -8.71 13.27 6.65
C GLU A 163 -7.92 14.31 7.42
N ILE A 164 -6.79 13.94 8.02
CA ILE A 164 -5.95 14.87 8.78
C ILE A 164 -4.46 14.68 8.60
N HIS A 165 -3.72 15.76 8.83
CA HIS A 165 -2.28 15.75 9.04
C HIS A 165 -1.94 16.45 10.35
N PHE A 166 -1.14 15.80 11.20
CA PHE A 166 -0.56 16.45 12.35
C PHE A 166 0.63 17.30 11.95
N PHE A 167 0.70 18.51 12.48
CA PHE A 167 1.84 19.40 12.34
C PHE A 167 2.29 19.84 13.72
N ALA A 168 3.53 19.51 14.06
CA ALA A 168 4.14 19.96 15.30
C ALA A 168 5.40 20.76 14.98
N THR A 169 5.60 21.83 15.72
CA THR A 169 6.77 22.69 15.62
C THR A 169 7.59 22.53 16.89
N GLU A 170 8.90 22.83 16.82
CA GLU A 170 9.75 22.81 18.03
C GLU A 170 9.23 23.76 19.12
N SER A 171 8.62 24.89 18.75
CA SER A 171 7.97 25.79 19.71
C SER A 171 6.75 25.18 20.42
N GLY A 172 6.08 24.22 19.77
CA GLY A 172 4.91 23.53 20.34
C GLY A 172 5.28 22.38 21.26
N PHE A 173 6.56 21.98 21.30
CA PHE A 173 7.07 20.93 22.18
C PHE A 173 8.02 21.54 23.22
N SER A 174 7.56 21.60 24.47
CA SER A 174 8.36 22.15 25.56
C SER A 174 8.33 21.27 26.80
N VAL A 175 9.38 21.39 27.60
CA VAL A 175 9.58 20.60 28.81
C VAL A 175 9.87 21.55 29.96
N ARG A 176 9.34 21.25 31.14
CA ARG A 176 9.63 22.02 32.35
C ARG A 176 11.14 22.23 32.53
N ALA A 177 11.55 23.48 32.71
CA ALA A 177 12.95 23.82 32.92
C ALA A 177 13.55 23.05 34.09
N GLY A 178 14.74 22.49 33.89
CA GLY A 178 15.47 21.75 34.93
C GLY A 178 14.98 20.32 35.19
N LEU A 179 14.16 19.74 34.31
CA LEU A 179 13.70 18.36 34.44
C LEU A 179 14.88 17.37 34.50
N ARG A 180 14.97 16.61 35.60
CA ARG A 180 15.99 15.57 35.83
C ARG A 180 15.39 14.28 36.39
N PRO A 181 14.75 13.44 35.56
CA PRO A 181 14.04 12.28 36.07
C PRO A 181 15.04 11.22 36.56
N GLN A 182 14.94 10.85 37.84
CA GLN A 182 15.86 9.90 38.49
C GLN A 182 17.35 10.21 38.25
N GLY A 183 17.71 11.50 38.22
CA GLY A 183 19.08 11.97 38.03
C GLY A 183 19.52 12.13 36.57
N TRP A 184 18.79 11.60 35.58
CA TRP A 184 19.11 11.79 34.16
C TRP A 184 18.99 13.26 33.73
N LYS A 185 19.88 13.70 32.84
CA LYS A 185 19.82 15.07 32.29
C LYS A 185 19.25 15.02 30.87
N LEU A 186 18.13 15.72 30.65
CA LEU A 186 17.61 15.96 29.31
C LEU A 186 18.56 16.88 28.55
N VAL A 187 19.09 16.41 27.42
CA VAL A 187 20.07 17.11 26.57
C VAL A 187 19.37 17.87 25.47
N LYS A 188 18.45 17.19 24.78
CA LYS A 188 17.77 17.71 23.60
C LYS A 188 16.35 17.14 23.52
N THR A 189 15.46 17.95 23.00
CA THR A 189 14.13 17.55 22.56
C THR A 189 13.99 17.81 21.08
N LYS A 190 13.27 16.94 20.39
CA LYS A 190 12.96 17.09 18.97
C LYS A 190 11.55 16.59 18.71
N VAL A 191 10.85 17.19 17.75
CA VAL A 191 9.53 16.70 17.34
C VAL A 191 9.53 16.49 15.83
N GLU A 192 8.97 15.37 15.41
CA GLU A 192 8.77 15.06 14.01
C GLU A 192 7.32 14.64 13.77
N THR A 193 6.78 15.01 12.61
CA THR A 193 5.44 14.60 12.19
C THR A 193 5.54 13.77 10.93
N GLY A 194 4.67 12.78 10.84
CA GLY A 194 4.70 11.80 9.76
C GLY A 194 3.49 10.91 9.80
N MET A 195 3.57 9.80 9.07
CA MET A 195 2.51 8.80 9.00
C MET A 195 3.07 7.43 9.32
N ILE A 196 2.28 6.58 9.97
CA ILE A 196 2.58 5.15 10.14
C ILE A 196 1.49 4.31 9.51
N ARG A 197 1.80 3.06 9.17
CA ARG A 197 0.78 2.09 8.76
C ARG A 197 0.17 1.47 10.01
N ALA A 198 -1.10 1.74 10.26
CA ALA A 198 -1.88 1.05 11.29
C ALA A 198 -2.65 -0.11 10.66
N LYS A 199 -2.75 -1.24 11.38
CA LYS A 199 -3.56 -2.38 10.99
C LYS A 199 -5.01 -2.12 11.40
N LEU A 200 -5.97 -2.39 10.53
CA LEU A 200 -7.38 -2.34 10.89
C LEU A 200 -7.74 -3.61 11.67
N GLU A 201 -7.65 -3.54 13.00
CA GLU A 201 -7.65 -4.70 13.91
C GLU A 201 -8.95 -5.52 13.99
N GLN A 202 -9.93 -5.37 13.08
CA GLN A 202 -11.19 -6.12 13.17
C GLN A 202 -11.67 -6.84 11.89
N PHE A 203 -11.09 -6.61 10.70
CA PHE A 203 -11.70 -7.14 9.45
C PHE A 203 -10.75 -7.79 8.43
N ASP A 204 -9.43 -7.54 8.50
CA ASP A 204 -8.41 -8.29 7.74
C ASP A 204 -7.02 -7.82 8.20
N ALA A 205 -6.15 -8.72 8.68
CA ALA A 205 -4.78 -8.38 9.07
C ALA A 205 -3.90 -7.86 7.91
N ARG A 206 -4.39 -7.96 6.66
CA ARG A 206 -3.74 -7.46 5.42
C ARG A 206 -4.12 -6.03 5.06
N LYS A 207 -5.19 -5.46 5.65
CA LYS A 207 -5.61 -4.08 5.38
C LYS A 207 -4.94 -3.12 6.35
N THR A 208 -4.00 -2.34 5.83
CA THR A 208 -3.34 -1.28 6.58
C THR A 208 -3.78 0.08 6.08
N MET A 209 -4.07 1.01 6.99
CA MET A 209 -4.30 2.41 6.64
C MET A 209 -3.13 3.28 7.11
N LEU A 210 -2.91 4.40 6.43
CA LEU A 210 -1.94 5.40 6.88
C LEU A 210 -2.59 6.28 7.94
N VAL A 211 -1.98 6.32 9.12
CA VAL A 211 -2.42 7.09 10.28
C VAL A 211 -1.44 8.23 10.54
N PRO A 212 -1.91 9.46 10.80
CA PRO A 212 -1.08 10.57 11.21
C PRO A 212 -0.43 10.31 12.57
N VAL A 213 0.85 10.65 12.69
CA VAL A 213 1.61 10.56 13.93
C VAL A 213 2.45 11.79 14.22
N THR A 214 2.66 12.05 15.50
CA THR A 214 3.65 13.00 16.00
C THR A 214 4.60 12.28 16.95
N VAL A 215 5.89 12.29 16.64
CA VAL A 215 6.95 11.67 17.42
C VAL A 215 7.61 12.76 18.26
N PHE A 216 7.49 12.66 19.58
CA PHE A 216 8.21 13.49 20.54
C PHE A 216 9.46 12.72 21.01
N GLU A 217 10.64 13.23 20.66
CA GLU A 217 11.94 12.66 20.97
C GLU A 217 12.57 13.35 22.19
N PHE A 218 13.08 12.55 23.12
CA PHE A 218 13.78 12.97 24.32
C PHE A 218 15.16 12.33 24.37
N ASP A 219 16.21 13.14 24.29
CA ASP A 219 17.60 12.70 24.45
C ASP A 219 18.00 12.84 25.92
N PHE A 220 18.07 11.72 26.64
CA PHE A 220 18.51 11.69 28.03
C PHE A 220 19.95 11.20 28.11
N SER A 221 20.81 12.05 28.70
CA SER A 221 22.18 11.66 29.05
C SER A 221 22.26 11.22 30.50
N LYS A 222 23.00 10.13 30.76
CA LYS A 222 23.16 9.60 32.13
C LYS A 222 24.30 10.32 32.87
N PRO A 223 24.14 10.62 34.16
CA PRO A 223 25.25 10.86 35.08
C PRO A 223 25.77 9.50 35.54
N GLY A 224 26.52 8.82 34.68
CA GLY A 224 26.95 7.42 34.87
C GLY A 224 28.23 7.21 35.66
N PHE A 225 28.88 8.26 36.19
CA PHE A 225 30.20 8.12 36.83
C PHE A 225 30.19 7.09 37.98
N ARG A 226 29.08 6.96 38.72
CA ARG A 226 28.95 5.95 39.79
C ARG A 226 29.00 4.52 39.26
N TYR A 227 28.30 4.21 38.17
CA TYR A 227 28.29 2.86 37.58
C TYR A 227 29.66 2.52 37.00
N VAL A 228 30.24 3.47 36.26
CA VAL A 228 31.60 3.38 35.73
C VAL A 228 32.62 3.17 36.88
N LEU A 229 32.45 3.86 38.01
CA LEU A 229 33.33 3.74 39.16
C LEU A 229 33.16 2.39 39.88
N LEU A 230 31.93 1.91 40.06
CA LEU A 230 31.64 0.62 40.70
C LEU A 230 32.05 -0.58 39.84
N THR A 231 32.00 -0.46 38.51
CA THR A 231 32.29 -1.59 37.61
C THR A 231 33.72 -1.60 37.07
N LEU A 232 34.36 -0.45 36.82
CA LEU A 232 35.69 -0.41 36.21
C LEU A 232 36.81 -0.26 37.23
N VAL A 233 36.65 0.59 38.25
CA VAL A 233 37.76 0.92 39.18
C VAL A 233 38.26 -0.30 39.94
N PRO A 234 37.41 -1.16 40.54
CA PRO A 234 37.88 -2.38 41.20
C PRO A 234 38.57 -3.33 40.22
N GLY A 235 38.08 -3.42 38.98
CA GLY A 235 38.66 -4.26 37.93
C GLY A 235 40.04 -3.79 37.50
N PHE A 236 40.22 -2.47 37.37
CA PHE A 236 41.53 -1.88 37.15
C PHE A 236 42.48 -2.15 38.32
N ILE A 237 42.03 -1.96 39.57
CA ILE A 237 42.87 -2.21 40.75
C ILE A 237 43.36 -3.66 40.77
N LEU A 238 42.45 -4.62 40.58
CA LEU A 238 42.79 -6.05 40.56
C LEU A 238 43.70 -6.41 39.39
N PHE A 239 43.44 -5.87 38.19
CA PHE A 239 44.33 -6.05 37.04
C PHE A 239 45.73 -5.47 37.30
N TYR A 240 45.82 -4.26 37.86
CA TYR A 240 47.10 -3.63 38.17
C TYR A 240 47.85 -4.36 39.29
N LEU A 241 47.16 -4.95 40.26
CA LEU A 241 47.79 -5.84 41.26
C LEU A 241 48.40 -7.08 40.60
N ALA A 242 47.73 -7.69 39.62
CA ALA A 242 48.29 -8.79 38.85
C ALA A 242 49.50 -8.36 38.00
N VAL A 243 49.44 -7.20 37.34
CA VAL A 243 50.58 -6.68 36.57
C VAL A 243 51.75 -6.29 37.48
N TYR A 244 51.47 -5.76 38.67
CA TYR A 244 52.48 -5.42 39.67
C TYR A 244 53.21 -6.65 40.21
N SER A 245 52.58 -7.83 40.23
CA SER A 245 53.26 -9.06 40.65
C SER A 245 54.45 -9.41 39.73
N ILE A 246 54.45 -8.96 38.47
CA ILE A 246 55.57 -9.13 37.52
C ILE A 246 56.79 -8.27 37.92
N LEU A 247 56.56 -7.18 38.67
CA LEU A 247 57.60 -6.25 39.11
C LEU A 247 58.31 -6.65 40.40
N LEU A 248 57.77 -7.62 41.16
CA LEU A 248 58.38 -8.08 42.39
C LEU A 248 59.69 -8.81 42.08
N GLU A 249 60.77 -8.44 42.79
CA GLU A 249 62.08 -9.07 42.61
C GLU A 249 61.98 -10.57 42.93
N TYR A 250 62.60 -11.37 42.07
CA TYR A 250 62.66 -12.82 42.24
C TYR A 250 63.66 -13.17 43.35
N ASP A 251 63.14 -13.45 44.55
CA ASP A 251 63.88 -14.13 45.61
C ASP A 251 63.43 -15.61 45.63
N PRO A 252 64.35 -16.59 45.46
CA PRO A 252 64.04 -18.02 45.51
C PRO A 252 63.33 -18.48 46.80
N GLN A 253 63.35 -17.69 47.88
CA GLN A 253 62.63 -17.97 49.13
C GLN A 253 61.22 -17.33 49.21
N MET A 254 60.82 -16.53 48.22
CA MET A 254 59.54 -15.78 48.19
C MET A 254 58.69 -16.09 46.94
N THR A 255 58.58 -17.38 46.57
CA THR A 255 57.77 -17.82 45.42
C THR A 255 56.26 -17.73 45.66
N ASP A 256 55.85 -17.96 46.91
CA ASP A 256 54.43 -18.08 47.29
C ASP A 256 53.64 -16.76 47.21
N PRO A 257 54.19 -15.58 47.61
CA PRO A 257 53.47 -14.31 47.56
C PRO A 257 53.12 -13.84 46.14
N ILE A 258 53.97 -14.09 45.14
CA ILE A 258 53.78 -13.59 43.76
C ILE A 258 52.63 -14.34 43.07
N ILE A 259 52.61 -15.67 43.22
CA ILE A 259 51.51 -16.52 42.72
C ILE A 259 50.23 -16.22 43.51
N ALA A 260 50.33 -15.99 44.83
CA ALA A 260 49.17 -15.63 45.65
C ALA A 260 48.53 -14.30 45.22
N ILE A 261 49.32 -13.26 44.88
CA ILE A 261 48.79 -11.97 44.42
C ILE A 261 48.06 -12.09 43.07
N SER A 262 48.64 -12.82 42.11
CA SER A 262 48.02 -13.04 40.81
C SER A 262 46.75 -13.90 40.91
N LEU A 263 46.74 -14.94 41.76
CA LEU A 263 45.57 -15.77 42.05
C LEU A 263 44.46 -15.01 42.82
N ALA A 264 44.86 -14.17 43.78
CA ALA A 264 43.93 -13.30 44.52
C ALA A 264 43.28 -12.27 43.58
N SER A 265 44.02 -11.75 42.60
CA SER A 265 43.50 -10.84 41.59
C SER A 265 42.45 -11.50 40.68
N ILE A 266 42.68 -12.76 40.27
CA ILE A 266 41.71 -13.56 39.50
C ILE A 266 40.45 -13.82 40.34
N THR A 267 40.62 -14.27 41.59
CA THR A 267 39.51 -14.55 42.51
C THR A 267 38.69 -13.28 42.77
N GLY A 268 39.36 -12.14 42.98
CA GLY A 268 38.73 -10.84 43.16
C GLY A 268 37.92 -10.40 41.93
N LEU A 269 38.44 -10.64 40.71
CA LEU A 269 37.69 -10.35 39.48
C LEU A 269 36.44 -11.24 39.40
N ILE A 270 36.54 -12.53 39.70
CA ILE A 270 35.38 -13.44 39.72
C ILE A 270 34.32 -12.94 40.72
N ILE A 271 34.70 -12.47 41.91
CA ILE A 271 33.76 -11.87 42.86
C ILE A 271 33.13 -10.59 42.29
N GLN A 272 33.92 -9.75 41.63
CA GLN A 272 33.43 -8.54 40.97
C GLN A 272 32.39 -8.82 39.88
N ARG A 273 32.40 -10.01 39.27
CA ARG A 273 31.38 -10.42 38.30
C ARG A 273 29.96 -10.33 38.87
N PHE A 274 29.75 -10.76 40.10
CA PHE A 274 28.44 -10.72 40.76
C PHE A 274 27.96 -9.27 40.98
N VAL A 275 28.88 -8.34 41.22
CA VAL A 275 28.55 -6.91 41.33
C VAL A 275 28.13 -6.34 39.97
N ILE A 276 28.83 -6.71 38.89
CA ILE A 276 28.47 -6.31 37.52
C ILE A 276 27.10 -6.90 37.14
N GLU A 277 26.85 -8.17 37.46
CA GLU A 277 25.60 -8.88 37.17
C GLU A 277 24.39 -8.24 37.87
N ASN A 278 24.53 -7.86 39.15
CA ASN A 278 23.46 -7.21 39.91
C ASN A 278 23.08 -5.81 39.39
N ILE A 279 23.97 -5.15 38.64
CA ILE A 279 23.81 -3.76 38.22
C ILE A 279 23.59 -3.65 36.70
N SER A 280 23.92 -4.70 35.94
CA SER A 280 23.73 -4.75 34.49
C SER A 280 22.26 -4.99 34.14
N PRO A 281 21.73 -4.34 33.08
CA PRO A 281 20.40 -4.65 32.58
C PRO A 281 20.35 -6.09 32.05
N ILE A 282 19.18 -6.72 32.19
CA ILE A 282 18.91 -8.04 31.64
C ILE A 282 18.84 -7.89 30.11
N SER A 283 19.81 -8.45 29.39
CA SER A 283 19.87 -8.41 27.93
C SER A 283 20.25 -9.77 27.36
N GLY A 284 19.79 -10.07 26.14
CA GLY A 284 20.06 -11.34 25.47
C GLY A 284 21.43 -11.41 24.77
N HIS A 285 22.28 -10.40 24.95
CA HIS A 285 23.60 -10.27 24.33
C HIS A 285 24.62 -9.78 25.35
N SER A 286 25.91 -9.99 25.09
CA SER A 286 26.98 -9.45 25.93
C SER A 286 27.08 -7.93 25.80
N THR A 287 27.23 -7.25 26.92
CA THR A 287 27.44 -5.80 27.01
C THR A 287 28.91 -5.45 26.98
N THR A 288 29.24 -4.17 26.75
CA THR A 288 30.63 -3.68 26.73
C THR A 288 31.38 -3.99 28.03
N ILE A 289 30.69 -3.94 29.18
CA ILE A 289 31.29 -4.30 30.46
C ILE A 289 31.62 -5.80 30.56
N ASP A 290 30.83 -6.68 29.94
CA ASP A 290 31.14 -8.11 29.86
C ASP A 290 32.44 -8.36 29.10
N TYR A 291 32.63 -7.66 27.97
CA TYR A 291 33.87 -7.76 27.19
C TYR A 291 35.09 -7.21 27.94
N ILE A 292 34.95 -6.08 28.63
CA ILE A 292 36.02 -5.51 29.47
C ILE A 292 36.37 -6.47 30.61
N PHE A 293 35.37 -7.09 31.24
CA PHE A 293 35.56 -8.07 32.29
C PHE A 293 36.33 -9.31 31.79
N ILE A 294 35.90 -9.89 30.65
CA ILE A 294 36.57 -11.03 30.03
C ILE A 294 38.01 -10.69 29.66
N LEU A 295 38.25 -9.47 29.15
CA LEU A 295 39.60 -9.00 28.83
C LEU A 295 40.49 -8.94 30.08
N PHE A 296 40.04 -8.32 31.17
CA PHE A 296 40.80 -8.26 32.42
C PHE A 296 41.06 -9.65 32.98
N LEU A 297 40.05 -10.52 33.00
CA LEU A 297 40.18 -11.88 33.47
C LEU A 297 41.20 -12.67 32.62
N SER A 298 41.13 -12.58 31.29
CA SER A 298 42.06 -13.26 30.38
C SER A 298 43.50 -12.77 30.54
N LEU A 299 43.70 -11.47 30.77
CA LEU A 299 45.03 -10.92 30.98
C LEU A 299 45.59 -11.34 32.34
N CYS A 300 44.80 -11.26 33.41
CA CYS A 300 45.22 -11.76 34.74
C CYS A 300 45.55 -13.25 34.70
N PHE A 301 44.78 -14.05 33.95
CA PHE A 301 45.05 -15.48 33.79
C PHE A 301 46.32 -15.73 32.96
N SER A 302 46.57 -14.93 31.92
CA SER A 302 47.80 -14.99 31.13
C SER A 302 49.03 -14.63 31.97
N ILE A 303 48.90 -13.62 32.84
CA ILE A 303 49.95 -13.24 33.80
C ILE A 303 50.19 -14.37 34.79
N PHE A 304 49.14 -15.00 35.33
CA PHE A 304 49.26 -16.17 36.21
C PHE A 304 49.97 -17.35 35.54
N ILE A 305 49.58 -17.71 34.30
CA ILE A 305 50.26 -18.76 33.51
C ILE A 305 51.72 -18.37 33.25
N PHE A 306 51.98 -17.11 32.92
CA PHE A 306 53.34 -16.61 32.70
C PHE A 306 54.21 -16.81 33.94
N HIS A 307 53.69 -16.51 35.14
CA HIS A 307 54.41 -16.82 36.38
C HIS A 307 54.70 -18.32 36.49
N LEU A 308 53.71 -19.20 36.28
CA LEU A 308 53.90 -20.65 36.35
C LEU A 308 54.99 -21.17 35.39
N TYR A 309 55.09 -20.59 34.19
CA TYR A 309 56.03 -21.05 33.16
C TYR A 309 57.47 -20.53 33.35
N ILE A 310 57.61 -19.38 34.01
CA ILE A 310 58.90 -18.70 34.18
C ILE A 310 59.72 -19.21 35.38
N PHE A 311 59.09 -19.90 36.33
CA PHE A 311 59.77 -20.44 37.51
C PHE A 311 60.89 -21.47 37.21
N GLU A 312 61.12 -21.86 35.95
CA GLU A 312 62.14 -22.83 35.55
C GLU A 312 63.47 -22.24 35.02
N GLY A 313 63.68 -20.91 34.98
CA GLY A 313 64.90 -20.31 34.36
C GLY A 313 65.63 -19.21 35.16
N ASN A 314 66.97 -19.23 35.16
CA ASN A 314 67.83 -18.31 35.94
C ASN A 314 68.18 -16.96 35.27
N SER A 315 67.50 -16.53 34.20
CA SER A 315 67.84 -15.27 33.49
C SER A 315 66.62 -14.49 32.98
N ILE A 316 65.72 -14.09 33.89
CA ILE A 316 64.35 -13.66 33.52
C ILE A 316 64.04 -12.18 33.80
N GLN A 317 64.88 -11.42 34.50
CA GLN A 317 64.58 -10.03 34.87
C GLN A 317 64.28 -9.12 33.65
N LEU A 318 65.05 -9.23 32.57
CA LEU A 318 64.81 -8.44 31.35
C LEU A 318 63.49 -8.81 30.65
N VAL A 319 63.14 -10.09 30.66
CA VAL A 319 61.90 -10.61 30.06
C VAL A 319 60.69 -10.14 30.88
N ASN A 320 60.80 -10.07 32.21
CA ASN A 320 59.76 -9.53 33.09
C ASN A 320 59.50 -8.05 32.81
N TYR A 321 60.55 -7.22 32.69
CA TYR A 321 60.38 -5.81 32.39
C TYR A 321 59.76 -5.58 31.01
N LEU A 322 60.23 -6.29 29.97
CA LEU A 322 59.65 -6.18 28.62
C LEU A 322 58.19 -6.63 28.59
N SER A 323 57.84 -7.69 29.33
CA SER A 323 56.47 -8.19 29.44
C SER A 323 55.56 -7.19 30.15
N PHE A 324 56.03 -6.54 31.22
CA PHE A 324 55.29 -5.46 31.91
C PHE A 324 54.87 -4.34 30.95
N TYR A 325 55.81 -3.79 30.17
CA TYR A 325 55.52 -2.73 29.20
C TYR A 325 54.62 -3.23 28.06
N ALA A 326 54.83 -4.46 27.57
CA ALA A 326 54.02 -5.05 26.49
C ALA A 326 52.55 -5.25 26.90
N PHE A 327 52.30 -5.81 28.09
CA PHE A 327 50.94 -6.01 28.59
C PHE A 327 50.18 -4.70 28.76
N GLN A 328 50.85 -3.64 29.21
CA GLN A 328 50.24 -2.33 29.36
C GLN A 328 49.87 -1.68 28.01
N VAL A 329 50.71 -1.81 26.98
CA VAL A 329 50.42 -1.31 25.63
C VAL A 329 49.31 -2.11 24.94
N ILE A 330 49.33 -3.44 25.08
CA ILE A 330 48.28 -4.32 24.55
C ILE A 330 46.94 -4.01 25.20
N MET A 331 46.92 -3.79 26.51
CA MET A 331 45.69 -3.44 27.24
C MET A 331 45.12 -2.10 26.75
N LEU A 332 45.95 -1.06 26.59
CA LEU A 332 45.52 0.22 26.01
C LEU A 332 44.91 0.06 24.62
N PHE A 333 45.55 -0.72 23.75
CA PHE A 333 45.06 -0.93 22.38
C PHE A 333 43.74 -1.70 22.34
N LEU A 334 43.62 -2.78 23.12
CA LEU A 334 42.40 -3.59 23.19
C LEU A 334 41.25 -2.81 23.84
N PHE A 335 41.52 -2.07 24.91
CA PHE A 335 40.52 -1.23 25.57
C PHE A 335 40.03 -0.10 24.65
N TRP A 336 40.95 0.58 23.96
CA TRP A 336 40.60 1.58 22.94
C TRP A 336 39.75 0.99 21.81
N ARG A 337 40.09 -0.22 21.34
CA ARG A 337 39.33 -0.92 20.30
C ARG A 337 37.92 -1.29 20.77
N ILE A 338 37.77 -1.82 21.98
CA ILE A 338 36.46 -2.18 22.56
C ILE A 338 35.56 -0.95 22.68
N LEU A 339 36.06 0.19 23.18
CA LEU A 339 35.27 1.42 23.31
C LEU A 339 34.88 2.06 21.96
N ARG A 340 35.68 1.85 20.90
CA ARG A 340 35.47 2.45 19.57
C ARG A 340 34.63 1.61 18.63
N LEU A 341 34.40 0.33 18.93
CA LEU A 341 33.50 -0.51 18.14
C LEU A 341 32.07 0.05 18.24
N LYS A 342 31.48 0.37 17.08
CA LYS A 342 30.10 0.91 17.00
C LYS A 342 29.04 -0.15 17.27
N THR A 343 29.41 -1.43 17.21
CA THR A 343 28.60 -2.63 17.49
C THR A 343 29.57 -3.74 17.88
N LEU A 344 29.50 -4.24 19.11
CA LEU A 344 30.28 -5.38 19.59
C LEU A 344 29.48 -6.66 19.29
N GLU A 345 29.63 -7.15 18.05
CA GLU A 345 29.10 -8.40 17.44
C GLU A 345 27.58 -8.62 17.35
N THR A 346 27.05 -8.50 16.13
CA THR A 346 26.17 -9.54 15.55
C THR A 346 27.00 -10.44 14.63
N LEU A 347 27.87 -11.24 15.23
CA LEU A 347 28.52 -12.40 14.66
C LEU A 347 28.27 -13.53 15.65
N TYR A 348 27.13 -14.23 15.58
CA TYR A 348 26.96 -15.66 15.94
C TYR A 348 25.47 -16.06 15.95
N THR A 349 25.00 -16.56 14.81
CA THR A 349 24.18 -17.79 14.78
C THR A 349 24.91 -18.81 13.90
N LYS A 350 26.02 -19.36 14.39
CA LYS A 350 26.62 -20.60 13.86
C LYS A 350 27.25 -21.41 14.99
N ARG A 351 26.71 -22.62 15.20
CA ARG A 351 27.39 -23.69 15.94
C ARG A 351 28.65 -24.14 15.19
N ILE A 352 29.73 -24.38 15.92
CA ILE A 352 30.97 -25.02 15.44
C ILE A 352 30.80 -26.55 15.50
N PRO A 353 31.39 -27.31 14.57
CA PRO A 353 32.02 -28.58 14.93
C PRO A 353 33.55 -28.53 14.69
N LEU A 354 34.27 -29.22 15.58
CA LEU A 354 35.72 -29.38 15.60
C LEU A 354 36.28 -30.18 14.40
N PHE A 355 37.46 -29.77 13.93
CA PHE A 355 38.53 -30.47 13.18
C PHE A 355 38.23 -31.54 12.09
N ARG A 356 38.66 -31.25 10.84
CA ARG A 356 39.46 -32.12 9.92
C ARG A 356 40.00 -31.30 8.71
N TYR A 357 41.30 -31.41 8.41
CA TYR A 357 42.00 -30.91 7.19
C TYR A 357 42.00 -32.02 6.08
N PRO A 358 42.50 -31.83 4.82
CA PRO A 358 42.09 -30.89 3.74
C PRO A 358 41.88 -31.56 2.32
N ARG A 359 41.37 -30.74 1.37
CA ARG A 359 41.36 -30.85 -0.13
C ARG A 359 40.46 -31.88 -0.84
N PRO A 360 40.20 -31.72 -2.17
CA PRO A 360 40.21 -30.51 -3.02
C PRO A 360 38.76 -30.13 -3.39
N ILE A 361 38.47 -29.04 -4.08
CA ILE A 361 38.05 -29.08 -5.49
C ILE A 361 37.69 -27.64 -5.83
N PHE A 362 38.45 -27.00 -6.71
CA PHE A 362 37.86 -25.97 -7.55
C PHE A 362 36.72 -26.64 -8.34
N LYS A 363 35.48 -26.25 -8.10
CA LYS A 363 34.42 -26.39 -9.09
C LYS A 363 33.88 -25.00 -9.36
N LYS A 364 34.16 -24.53 -10.59
CA LYS A 364 33.51 -23.40 -11.28
C LYS A 364 32.04 -23.26 -10.85
N LYS A 365 31.72 -22.22 -10.08
CA LYS A 365 30.36 -21.66 -9.95
C LYS A 365 30.44 -20.19 -9.52
N ASP A 366 31.21 -19.40 -10.27
CA ASP A 366 31.03 -17.95 -10.33
C ASP A 366 30.85 -17.65 -11.82
N PHE A 367 29.61 -17.56 -12.31
CA PHE A 367 29.34 -17.10 -13.67
C PHE A 367 29.56 -15.59 -13.72
N LEU A 368 30.39 -15.16 -14.67
CA LEU A 368 30.87 -13.79 -14.80
C LEU A 368 29.97 -12.96 -15.72
N ILE A 369 29.86 -11.65 -15.52
CA ILE A 369 28.98 -10.80 -16.35
C ILE A 369 29.51 -10.55 -17.76
N HIS A 370 30.80 -10.69 -18.00
CA HIS A 370 31.29 -10.80 -19.37
C HIS A 370 30.71 -12.02 -20.12
N GLU A 371 30.23 -13.03 -19.38
CA GLU A 371 29.48 -14.15 -19.94
C GLU A 371 27.97 -13.82 -20.06
N LEU A 372 27.33 -13.07 -19.16
CA LEU A 372 25.89 -12.72 -19.26
C LEU A 372 25.49 -11.75 -20.40
N MET A 373 26.30 -11.58 -21.45
CA MET A 373 26.00 -10.71 -22.59
C MET A 373 25.06 -11.32 -23.65
N THR A 374 24.73 -12.61 -23.51
CA THR A 374 23.85 -13.35 -24.43
C THR A 374 22.65 -13.95 -23.71
N LEU A 375 21.56 -14.17 -24.45
CA LEU A 375 20.35 -14.76 -23.94
C LEU A 375 20.58 -16.18 -23.39
N LYS A 376 21.41 -16.99 -24.07
CA LYS A 376 21.81 -18.32 -23.60
C LYS A 376 22.50 -18.31 -22.24
N ASN A 377 23.29 -17.29 -21.96
CA ASN A 377 24.00 -17.22 -20.69
C ASN A 377 23.05 -16.80 -19.55
N TYR A 378 22.07 -15.92 -19.82
CA TYR A 378 20.96 -15.69 -18.89
C TYR A 378 20.08 -16.93 -18.68
N GLN A 379 19.83 -17.74 -19.72
CA GLN A 379 19.13 -19.03 -19.60
C GLN A 379 19.90 -20.00 -18.70
N GLN A 380 21.21 -20.12 -18.91
CA GLN A 380 22.06 -20.98 -18.10
C GLN A 380 22.09 -20.51 -16.63
N TYR A 381 22.15 -19.20 -16.41
CA TYR A 381 22.06 -18.62 -15.07
C TYR A 381 20.72 -18.97 -14.41
N ALA A 382 19.59 -18.68 -15.07
CA ALA A 382 18.26 -18.98 -14.55
C ALA A 382 18.08 -20.48 -14.24
N ASN A 383 18.60 -21.37 -15.07
CA ASN A 383 18.54 -22.82 -14.85
C ASN A 383 19.39 -23.31 -13.67
N ASN A 384 20.44 -22.56 -13.30
CA ASN A 384 21.35 -22.93 -12.21
C ASN A 384 20.83 -22.52 -10.83
N PHE A 385 19.80 -21.66 -10.77
CA PHE A 385 19.24 -21.09 -9.54
C PHE A 385 17.74 -21.36 -9.42
N GLU A 386 17.27 -21.44 -8.18
CA GLU A 386 15.89 -21.78 -7.86
C GLU A 386 14.92 -20.65 -8.28
N GLU A 387 13.92 -20.94 -9.10
CA GLU A 387 12.98 -19.91 -9.57
C GLU A 387 12.10 -19.31 -8.46
N PHE A 388 11.68 -20.14 -7.51
CA PHE A 388 10.78 -19.75 -6.43
C PHE A 388 11.44 -20.00 -5.06
N PRO A 389 12.50 -19.24 -4.70
CA PRO A 389 13.19 -19.44 -3.44
C PRO A 389 12.24 -19.27 -2.25
N GLN A 390 12.52 -19.99 -1.16
CA GLN A 390 11.71 -19.88 0.05
C GLN A 390 11.86 -18.50 0.70
N ARG A 391 10.71 -17.89 1.04
CA ARG A 391 10.64 -16.60 1.74
C ARG A 391 10.87 -16.77 3.24
N ASP A 392 11.53 -15.80 3.84
CA ASP A 392 11.80 -15.72 5.28
C ASP A 392 10.60 -15.25 6.10
N ASN A 393 9.61 -14.62 5.45
CA ASN A 393 8.43 -14.05 6.08
C ASN A 393 7.13 -14.61 5.50
N VAL A 394 6.03 -14.40 6.23
CA VAL A 394 4.70 -14.91 5.85
C VAL A 394 4.00 -14.01 4.83
N ASN A 395 4.43 -12.76 4.64
CA ASN A 395 3.74 -11.81 3.76
C ASN A 395 4.09 -12.04 2.27
N PRO A 396 3.12 -12.45 1.42
CA PRO A 396 3.35 -12.69 -0.02
C PRO A 396 3.57 -11.44 -0.86
N LEU A 397 3.06 -10.27 -0.42
CA LEU A 397 3.15 -9.02 -1.18
C LEU A 397 4.45 -8.25 -0.89
N VAL A 398 5.11 -8.56 0.22
CA VAL A 398 6.40 -7.97 0.62
C VAL A 398 7.35 -9.10 1.02
N PRO A 399 7.87 -9.86 0.04
CA PRO A 399 8.64 -11.05 0.33
C PRO A 399 10.05 -10.71 0.84
N ASP A 400 10.54 -11.50 1.80
CA ASP A 400 11.90 -11.43 2.31
C ASP A 400 12.73 -12.64 1.85
N TYR A 401 13.84 -12.40 1.15
CA TYR A 401 14.74 -13.45 0.64
C TYR A 401 16.14 -13.37 1.26
N SER A 402 16.28 -12.75 2.44
CA SER A 402 17.58 -12.47 3.05
C SER A 402 18.44 -13.72 3.23
N LYS A 403 17.88 -14.82 3.76
CA LYS A 403 18.63 -16.08 3.95
C LYS A 403 19.10 -16.68 2.64
N TYR A 404 18.24 -16.65 1.62
CA TYR A 404 18.58 -17.13 0.28
C TYR A 404 19.73 -16.32 -0.32
N LEU A 405 19.65 -14.99 -0.27
CA LEU A 405 20.69 -14.09 -0.73
C LEU A 405 22.01 -14.25 0.04
N HIS A 406 21.95 -14.48 1.36
CA HIS A 406 23.13 -14.77 2.16
C HIS A 406 23.81 -16.09 1.80
N ALA A 407 23.04 -17.10 1.37
CA ALA A 407 23.57 -18.36 0.90
C ALA A 407 24.25 -18.24 -0.48
N MET A 408 23.74 -17.36 -1.35
CA MET A 408 24.35 -17.05 -2.65
C MET A 408 25.56 -16.13 -2.54
N ALA A 409 25.60 -15.26 -1.52
CA ALA A 409 26.68 -14.28 -1.36
C ALA A 409 28.03 -14.94 -1.08
N ALA A 410 29.08 -14.48 -1.78
CA ALA A 410 30.45 -14.93 -1.54
C ALA A 410 30.86 -14.73 -0.06
N PRO A 411 31.76 -15.60 0.49
CA PRO A 411 32.25 -15.45 1.85
C PRO A 411 32.76 -14.03 2.12
N ILE A 412 32.52 -13.52 3.33
CA ILE A 412 32.89 -12.14 3.72
C ILE A 412 34.36 -11.84 3.38
N PHE A 413 35.26 -12.80 3.58
CA PHE A 413 36.68 -12.69 3.27
C PHE A 413 36.97 -12.50 1.76
N VAL A 414 36.27 -13.23 0.89
CA VAL A 414 36.40 -13.09 -0.57
C VAL A 414 35.90 -11.72 -1.02
N ARG A 415 34.81 -11.22 -0.43
CA ARG A 415 34.32 -9.86 -0.67
C ARG A 415 35.30 -8.78 -0.19
N TYR A 416 35.98 -8.99 0.94
CA TYR A 416 37.05 -8.11 1.44
C TYR A 416 38.23 -8.05 0.45
N LEU A 417 38.68 -9.20 -0.04
CA LEU A 417 39.77 -9.28 -1.02
C LEU A 417 39.39 -8.57 -2.33
N LYS A 418 38.23 -8.88 -2.92
CA LYS A 418 37.75 -8.24 -4.16
C LYS A 418 37.67 -6.72 -4.04
N TYR A 419 37.11 -6.19 -2.93
CA TYR A 419 37.05 -4.75 -2.68
C TYR A 419 38.43 -4.09 -2.65
N TYR A 420 39.40 -4.69 -1.95
CA TYR A 420 40.76 -4.15 -1.87
C TYR A 420 41.52 -4.24 -3.20
N PHE A 421 41.38 -5.35 -3.93
CA PHE A 421 42.01 -5.50 -5.26
C PHE A 421 41.46 -4.49 -6.28
N ASN A 422 40.14 -4.28 -6.32
CA ASN A 422 39.52 -3.28 -7.20
C ASN A 422 39.97 -1.85 -6.85
N LYS A 423 40.12 -1.52 -5.57
CA LYS A 423 40.67 -0.22 -5.13
C LYS A 423 42.14 -0.03 -5.52
N MET A 424 42.89 -1.12 -5.60
CA MET A 424 44.30 -1.15 -6.02
C MET A 424 44.47 -1.21 -7.55
N ARG A 425 43.38 -1.10 -8.34
CA ARG A 425 43.36 -1.21 -9.82
C ARG A 425 43.88 -2.55 -10.37
N PHE A 426 43.97 -3.59 -9.54
CA PHE A 426 44.12 -4.95 -10.06
C PHE A 426 42.74 -5.38 -10.53
N TYR A 427 42.54 -5.49 -11.85
CA TYR A 427 41.27 -5.91 -12.44
C TYR A 427 40.90 -7.30 -11.93
N VAL A 428 39.98 -7.37 -10.97
CA VAL A 428 39.30 -8.59 -10.58
C VAL A 428 37.89 -8.51 -11.16
N GLU A 429 37.55 -9.55 -11.92
CA GLU A 429 36.23 -9.94 -12.40
C GLU A 429 35.01 -9.12 -11.89
N GLU A 430 34.27 -8.51 -12.81
CA GLU A 430 33.14 -7.60 -12.55
C GLU A 430 31.85 -8.35 -12.16
N ASP A 431 31.21 -7.95 -11.05
CA ASP A 431 29.95 -8.50 -10.51
C ASP A 431 28.71 -7.63 -10.85
N THR A 432 27.49 -8.13 -10.59
CA THR A 432 26.22 -7.51 -11.04
C THR A 432 26.06 -6.08 -10.54
N PRO A 433 26.33 -5.79 -9.25
CA PRO A 433 26.31 -4.43 -8.74
C PRO A 433 27.33 -3.51 -9.44
N THR A 434 28.56 -3.99 -9.69
CA THR A 434 29.60 -3.18 -10.36
C THR A 434 29.26 -2.88 -11.82
N TYR A 435 28.75 -3.88 -12.56
CA TYR A 435 28.28 -3.70 -13.93
C TYR A 435 27.14 -2.70 -14.03
N LEU A 436 26.11 -2.86 -13.19
CA LEU A 436 24.97 -1.95 -13.15
C LEU A 436 25.43 -0.53 -12.82
N LYS A 437 26.33 -0.36 -11.85
CA LYS A 437 26.90 0.95 -11.52
C LYS A 437 27.56 1.60 -12.72
N ARG A 438 28.46 0.87 -13.41
CA ARG A 438 29.18 1.39 -14.59
C ARG A 438 28.21 1.82 -15.70
N ILE A 439 27.18 1.02 -15.95
CA ILE A 439 26.19 1.34 -16.99
C ILE A 439 25.30 2.50 -16.59
N MET A 440 24.85 2.55 -15.34
CA MET A 440 24.04 3.66 -14.84
C MET A 440 24.83 4.97 -14.92
N ASP A 441 26.12 4.95 -14.55
CA ASP A 441 27.04 6.09 -14.75
C ASP A 441 27.09 6.51 -16.22
N TYR A 442 27.34 5.57 -17.14
CA TYR A 442 27.36 5.85 -18.58
C TYR A 442 26.04 6.44 -19.12
N LEU A 443 24.89 5.89 -18.69
CA LEU A 443 23.57 6.36 -19.11
C LEU A 443 23.26 7.76 -18.58
N LEU A 444 23.63 8.04 -17.32
CA LEU A 444 23.45 9.35 -16.70
C LEU A 444 24.37 10.42 -17.31
N GLU A 445 25.62 10.07 -17.65
CA GLU A 445 26.57 10.96 -18.32
C GLU A 445 26.10 11.34 -19.73
N LYS A 446 25.59 10.37 -20.51
CA LYS A 446 25.11 10.64 -21.87
C LYS A 446 23.88 11.54 -21.95
N GLN A 447 23.09 11.67 -20.89
CA GLN A 447 21.81 12.36 -20.93
C GLN A 447 21.83 13.86 -20.54
N ASN A 448 23.00 14.49 -20.34
CA ASN A 448 23.14 15.94 -20.06
C ASN A 448 22.04 16.50 -19.13
N LEU A 449 22.06 16.06 -17.87
CA LEU A 449 20.97 16.29 -16.93
C LEU A 449 20.96 17.70 -16.33
N ASN A 450 20.23 18.62 -16.97
CA ASN A 450 19.64 19.75 -16.24
C ASN A 450 18.33 19.29 -15.60
N LYS A 451 18.22 19.43 -14.27
CA LYS A 451 16.99 19.16 -13.51
C LYS A 451 15.83 19.96 -14.10
N SER A 452 14.94 19.32 -14.85
CA SER A 452 13.62 19.88 -15.15
C SER A 452 12.64 19.38 -14.09
N ASP A 453 11.91 20.29 -13.44
CA ASP A 453 10.86 19.96 -12.45
C ASP A 453 9.63 19.23 -13.04
N GLY A 454 9.63 18.91 -14.34
CA GLY A 454 8.56 18.25 -15.07
C GLY A 454 8.68 16.74 -15.21
N PHE A 455 7.66 16.13 -15.81
CA PHE A 455 7.65 14.69 -16.18
C PHE A 455 7.79 14.53 -17.69
N SER A 456 8.53 13.50 -18.11
CA SER A 456 8.74 13.18 -19.53
C SER A 456 7.66 12.21 -20.03
N ILE A 457 7.08 12.49 -21.18
CA ILE A 457 6.20 11.59 -21.93
C ILE A 457 6.86 11.22 -23.25
N LEU A 458 6.57 10.00 -23.73
CA LEU A 458 7.05 9.49 -25.00
C LEU A 458 5.88 9.52 -26.00
N LEU A 459 6.12 10.03 -27.20
CA LEU A 459 5.15 10.06 -28.30
C LEU A 459 5.62 9.15 -29.43
N HIS A 460 4.68 8.49 -30.10
CA HIS A 460 4.93 7.73 -31.32
C HIS A 460 3.71 7.77 -32.25
N ARG A 461 3.94 8.03 -33.54
CA ARG A 461 2.86 8.06 -34.54
C ARG A 461 2.63 6.64 -35.05
N LEU A 462 1.40 6.16 -34.93
CA LEU A 462 1.03 4.80 -35.32
C LEU A 462 1.30 4.53 -36.81
N LYS A 463 1.98 3.41 -37.10
CA LYS A 463 2.19 2.92 -38.47
C LYS A 463 1.69 1.49 -38.64
N LYS A 464 1.05 1.23 -39.77
CA LYS A 464 0.55 -0.11 -40.12
C LYS A 464 1.68 -1.12 -40.13
N GLY A 465 1.48 -2.25 -39.44
CA GLY A 465 2.42 -3.37 -39.37
C GLY A 465 3.43 -3.29 -38.22
N GLU A 466 3.36 -2.26 -37.38
CA GLU A 466 4.15 -2.20 -36.15
C GLU A 466 3.64 -3.17 -35.09
N LYS A 467 4.58 -3.77 -34.35
CA LYS A 467 4.29 -4.69 -33.25
C LYS A 467 5.00 -4.22 -31.98
N PHE A 468 4.22 -4.01 -30.92
CA PHE A 468 4.73 -3.67 -29.60
C PHE A 468 4.59 -4.90 -28.70
N TYR A 469 5.71 -5.44 -28.26
CA TYR A 469 5.80 -6.53 -27.31
C TYR A 469 5.87 -5.91 -25.91
N ILE A 470 4.82 -6.09 -25.12
CA ILE A 470 4.60 -5.36 -23.88
C ILE A 470 4.61 -6.34 -22.71
N TRP A 471 5.58 -6.17 -21.80
CA TRP A 471 5.58 -6.79 -20.49
C TRP A 471 4.97 -5.81 -19.49
N GLY A 472 4.07 -6.32 -18.65
CA GLY A 472 3.53 -5.57 -17.53
C GLY A 472 4.29 -5.92 -16.26
N ASP A 473 3.55 -6.42 -15.28
CA ASP A 473 4.07 -6.72 -13.95
C ASP A 473 5.06 -7.91 -13.94
N LEU A 474 6.36 -7.64 -13.82
CA LEU A 474 7.45 -8.63 -13.74
C LEU A 474 8.00 -8.83 -12.33
N TYR A 475 8.04 -7.76 -11.51
CA TYR A 475 8.47 -7.75 -10.11
C TYR A 475 9.81 -8.45 -9.82
N GLY A 476 10.76 -8.38 -10.76
CA GLY A 476 12.08 -8.99 -10.63
C GLY A 476 12.12 -10.48 -11.01
N SER A 477 11.12 -11.01 -11.71
CA SER A 477 11.11 -12.40 -12.18
C SER A 477 12.05 -12.59 -13.38
N LEU A 478 13.32 -12.89 -13.08
CA LEU A 478 14.33 -13.17 -14.11
C LEU A 478 13.94 -14.37 -14.98
N HIS A 479 13.54 -15.48 -14.36
CA HIS A 479 13.21 -16.73 -15.07
C HIS A 479 12.09 -16.54 -16.09
N SER A 480 11.03 -15.84 -15.70
CA SER A 480 9.89 -15.51 -16.58
C SER A 480 10.32 -14.64 -17.76
N LEU A 481 11.10 -13.58 -17.50
CA LEU A 481 11.62 -12.72 -18.55
C LEU A 481 12.52 -13.48 -19.52
N VAL A 482 13.41 -14.32 -19.02
CA VAL A 482 14.33 -15.11 -19.85
C VAL A 482 13.57 -16.13 -20.71
N ARG A 483 12.55 -16.82 -20.18
CA ARG A 483 11.72 -17.74 -20.96
C ARG A 483 10.92 -17.02 -22.05
N THR A 484 10.33 -15.86 -21.74
CA THR A 484 9.58 -15.07 -22.74
C THR A 484 10.49 -14.50 -23.83
N LEU A 485 11.71 -14.05 -23.50
CA LEU A 485 12.70 -13.62 -24.48
C LEU A 485 13.23 -14.81 -25.33
N ALA A 486 13.44 -15.98 -24.72
CA ALA A 486 13.81 -17.21 -25.44
C ALA A 486 12.75 -17.60 -26.47
N HIS A 487 11.48 -17.38 -26.13
CA HIS A 487 10.39 -17.59 -27.06
C HIS A 487 10.43 -16.59 -28.22
N LEU A 488 10.75 -15.32 -27.98
CA LEU A 488 10.96 -14.31 -29.04
C LEU A 488 12.18 -14.61 -29.94
N GLU A 489 13.25 -15.14 -29.37
CA GLU A 489 14.42 -15.61 -30.13
C GLU A 489 14.02 -16.72 -31.11
N LYS A 490 13.26 -17.73 -30.63
CA LYS A 490 12.74 -18.81 -31.47
C LYS A 490 11.81 -18.31 -32.59
N GLN A 491 11.13 -17.17 -32.38
CA GLN A 491 10.30 -16.51 -33.40
C GLN A 491 11.09 -15.58 -34.35
N GLY A 492 12.42 -15.47 -34.18
CA GLY A 492 13.28 -14.60 -34.97
C GLY A 492 12.97 -13.11 -34.77
N VAL A 493 12.45 -12.72 -33.61
CA VAL A 493 12.24 -11.31 -33.25
C VAL A 493 13.52 -10.69 -32.71
N ILE A 494 14.22 -11.44 -31.85
CA ILE A 494 15.54 -11.11 -31.32
C ILE A 494 16.55 -12.22 -31.65
N ASN A 495 17.84 -11.96 -31.52
CA ASN A 495 18.89 -12.98 -31.56
C ASN A 495 19.47 -13.27 -30.15
N ASP A 496 20.36 -14.27 -30.06
CA ASP A 496 21.08 -14.60 -28.83
C ASP A 496 21.90 -13.42 -28.28
N LYS A 497 22.32 -12.49 -29.13
CA LYS A 497 23.00 -11.25 -28.72
C LYS A 497 22.03 -10.19 -28.19
N LEU A 498 20.74 -10.50 -28.01
CA LEU A 498 19.71 -9.57 -27.53
C LEU A 498 19.46 -8.39 -28.50
N GLU A 499 19.73 -8.55 -29.79
CA GLU A 499 19.46 -7.53 -30.83
C GLU A 499 18.12 -7.83 -31.52
N ILE A 500 17.31 -6.79 -31.74
CA ILE A 500 16.01 -6.88 -32.43
C ILE A 500 16.26 -6.94 -33.93
N LEU A 501 15.87 -8.05 -34.55
CA LEU A 501 16.12 -8.33 -35.97
C LEU A 501 15.12 -7.67 -36.91
N LYS A 502 13.91 -7.37 -36.43
CA LYS A 502 12.80 -6.84 -37.25
C LYS A 502 12.69 -5.31 -37.07
N PRO A 503 12.59 -4.52 -38.16
CA PRO A 503 12.57 -3.06 -38.07
C PRO A 503 11.31 -2.48 -37.39
N ASN A 504 10.16 -3.14 -37.55
CA ASN A 504 8.86 -2.67 -37.04
C ASN A 504 8.47 -3.27 -35.67
N CYS A 505 9.45 -3.77 -34.90
CA CYS A 505 9.21 -4.40 -33.61
C CYS A 505 9.81 -3.56 -32.47
N PHE A 506 9.01 -3.35 -31.43
CA PHE A 506 9.37 -2.56 -30.25
C PHE A 506 9.12 -3.38 -28.99
N LEU A 507 10.01 -3.28 -27.99
CA LEU A 507 9.83 -3.91 -26.68
C LEU A 507 9.49 -2.85 -25.64
N ILE A 508 8.41 -3.04 -24.89
CA ILE A 508 7.93 -2.11 -23.87
C ILE A 508 7.87 -2.82 -22.52
N PHE A 509 8.55 -2.25 -21.52
CA PHE A 509 8.51 -2.68 -20.13
C PHE A 509 7.66 -1.68 -19.34
N ASN A 510 6.42 -2.06 -19.02
CA ASN A 510 5.38 -1.18 -18.50
C ASN A 510 5.32 -1.12 -16.96
N GLY A 511 6.40 -0.66 -16.33
CA GLY A 511 6.48 -0.50 -14.88
C GLY A 511 6.55 -1.82 -14.09
N ASN A 512 6.69 -1.72 -12.76
CA ASN A 512 6.75 -2.86 -11.84
C ASN A 512 7.75 -3.96 -12.24
N ILE A 513 8.94 -3.54 -12.70
CA ILE A 513 9.96 -4.43 -13.25
C ILE A 513 10.85 -5.06 -12.17
N VAL A 514 11.06 -4.37 -11.06
CA VAL A 514 11.86 -4.83 -9.91
C VAL A 514 10.99 -4.78 -8.67
N GLY A 515 11.21 -5.67 -7.70
CA GLY A 515 10.62 -5.57 -6.38
C GLY A 515 10.52 -6.89 -5.60
N ARG A 516 9.54 -7.72 -5.95
CA ARG A 516 9.05 -8.84 -5.13
C ARG A 516 9.79 -10.17 -5.38
N SER A 517 11.03 -10.11 -5.83
CA SER A 517 11.84 -11.29 -6.21
C SER A 517 13.22 -11.23 -5.58
N ALA A 518 13.95 -12.34 -5.59
CA ALA A 518 15.36 -12.43 -5.20
C ALA A 518 16.33 -12.03 -6.34
N TYR A 519 15.82 -11.76 -7.54
CA TYR A 519 16.61 -11.54 -8.77
C TYR A 519 16.43 -10.14 -9.36
N ASN A 520 16.30 -9.11 -8.52
CA ASN A 520 15.97 -7.77 -9.02
C ASN A 520 17.12 -7.16 -9.81
N LEU A 521 18.36 -7.34 -9.36
CA LEU A 521 19.54 -6.79 -10.03
C LEU A 521 19.78 -7.47 -11.37
N GLU A 522 19.65 -8.80 -11.44
CA GLU A 522 19.78 -9.56 -12.68
C GLU A 522 18.69 -9.16 -13.69
N ASN A 523 17.44 -9.08 -13.24
CA ASN A 523 16.32 -8.67 -14.10
C ASN A 523 16.53 -7.25 -14.66
N LEU A 524 16.96 -6.32 -13.82
CA LEU A 524 17.28 -4.96 -14.24
C LEU A 524 18.45 -4.93 -15.23
N SER A 525 19.50 -5.72 -14.98
CA SER A 525 20.68 -5.79 -15.86
C SER A 525 20.32 -6.24 -17.27
N LEU A 526 19.41 -7.21 -17.40
CA LEU A 526 18.95 -7.73 -18.68
C LEU A 526 18.16 -6.67 -19.47
N ILE A 527 17.24 -5.97 -18.82
CA ILE A 527 16.41 -4.92 -19.45
C ILE A 527 17.27 -3.74 -19.89
N VAL A 528 18.19 -3.28 -19.05
CA VAL A 528 19.11 -2.20 -19.41
C VAL A 528 20.04 -2.61 -20.55
N THR A 529 20.49 -3.87 -20.59
CA THR A 529 21.29 -4.41 -21.70
C THR A 529 20.49 -4.42 -23.02
N LEU A 530 19.22 -4.82 -22.98
CA LEU A 530 18.30 -4.73 -24.12
C LEU A 530 18.16 -3.28 -24.62
N MET A 531 18.01 -2.31 -23.71
CA MET A 531 17.93 -0.89 -24.04
C MET A 531 19.21 -0.36 -24.72
N LEU A 532 20.37 -0.74 -24.20
CA LEU A 532 21.67 -0.31 -24.75
C LEU A 532 21.93 -0.88 -26.15
N LYS A 533 21.59 -2.15 -26.38
CA LYS A 533 21.80 -2.83 -27.68
C LYS A 533 20.79 -2.40 -28.74
N ASN A 534 19.62 -1.92 -28.33
CA ASN A 534 18.52 -1.57 -29.22
C ASN A 534 18.00 -0.15 -28.93
N PRO A 535 18.83 0.88 -29.16
CA PRO A 535 18.42 2.26 -28.94
C PRO A 535 17.17 2.58 -29.78
N GLN A 536 16.23 3.34 -29.20
CA GLN A 536 14.95 3.73 -29.82
C GLN A 536 13.99 2.56 -30.15
N LYS A 537 14.29 1.33 -29.73
CA LYS A 537 13.40 0.17 -29.92
C LYS A 537 12.95 -0.52 -28.63
N VAL A 538 13.62 -0.24 -27.52
CA VAL A 538 13.29 -0.79 -26.21
C VAL A 538 13.02 0.35 -25.24
N PHE A 539 11.83 0.36 -24.63
CA PHE A 539 11.40 1.43 -23.75
C PHE A 539 11.00 0.89 -22.38
N PHE A 540 11.56 1.50 -21.34
CA PHE A 540 11.16 1.27 -19.96
C PHE A 540 10.31 2.45 -19.50
N ILE A 541 9.01 2.21 -19.29
CA ILE A 541 8.08 3.21 -18.77
C ILE A 541 8.14 3.17 -17.23
N ARG A 542 8.51 4.29 -16.61
CA ARG A 542 8.66 4.34 -15.15
C ARG A 542 7.32 4.30 -14.45
N ARG A 543 7.28 3.62 -13.31
CA ARG A 543 6.16 3.66 -12.37
C ARG A 543 5.97 5.10 -11.86
N SER A 544 4.74 5.62 -11.95
CA SER A 544 4.42 6.99 -11.48
C SER A 544 4.23 7.02 -9.96
N GLU A 545 5.30 6.95 -9.18
CA GLU A 545 5.21 7.16 -7.73
C GLU A 545 6.38 8.01 -7.21
N LYS A 546 6.05 9.26 -6.82
CA LYS A 546 6.94 10.19 -6.12
C LYS A 546 7.34 9.72 -4.70
N SER A 547 6.79 8.61 -4.21
CA SER A 547 6.88 8.21 -2.80
C SER A 547 8.17 7.49 -2.43
N ARG A 548 8.98 7.01 -3.39
CA ARG A 548 10.22 6.23 -3.15
C ARG A 548 10.03 4.99 -2.25
N LEU A 549 8.78 4.64 -1.91
CA LEU A 549 8.43 3.59 -0.96
C LEU A 549 8.89 2.22 -1.48
N TRP A 550 8.72 1.94 -2.77
CA TRP A 550 9.08 0.66 -3.38
C TRP A 550 10.58 0.30 -3.22
N ILE A 551 11.48 1.28 -3.08
CA ILE A 551 12.92 1.06 -2.87
C ILE A 551 13.20 0.40 -1.50
N ASN A 552 12.46 0.83 -0.48
CA ASN A 552 12.63 0.37 0.90
C ASN A 552 11.76 -0.86 1.19
N PHE A 553 10.64 -1.00 0.48
CA PHE A 553 9.62 -2.02 0.74
C PHE A 553 9.65 -3.20 -0.24
N GLU A 554 10.23 -3.09 -1.44
CA GLU A 554 10.25 -4.15 -2.44
C GLU A 554 11.68 -4.69 -2.65
N GLY A 555 12.37 -5.09 -1.58
CA GLY A 555 13.55 -5.96 -1.66
C GLY A 555 14.89 -5.37 -2.11
N ILE A 556 14.93 -4.43 -3.08
CA ILE A 556 16.18 -4.06 -3.77
C ILE A 556 17.25 -3.42 -2.87
N ARG A 557 16.86 -2.54 -1.93
CA ARG A 557 17.81 -1.95 -0.95
C ARG A 557 18.40 -3.03 -0.04
N ARG A 558 17.58 -4.02 0.35
CA ARG A 558 17.99 -5.14 1.20
C ARG A 558 18.91 -6.09 0.44
N GLU A 559 18.58 -6.40 -0.81
CA GLU A 559 19.41 -7.20 -1.71
C GLU A 559 20.78 -6.57 -1.91
N LEU A 560 20.83 -5.26 -2.20
CA LEU A 560 22.10 -4.52 -2.29
C LEU A 560 22.90 -4.53 -0.99
N ALA A 561 22.24 -4.37 0.17
CA ALA A 561 22.91 -4.42 1.47
C ALA A 561 23.53 -5.80 1.79
N ILE A 562 22.95 -6.88 1.25
CA ILE A 562 23.44 -8.25 1.46
C ILE A 562 24.56 -8.59 0.48
N LEU A 563 24.36 -8.27 -0.80
CA LEU A 563 25.30 -8.61 -1.88
C LEU A 563 26.54 -7.71 -1.87
N VAL A 564 26.36 -6.42 -1.57
CA VAL A 564 27.43 -5.42 -1.50
C VAL A 564 27.84 -5.17 -0.06
N LYS A 565 29.14 -5.28 0.23
CA LYS A 565 29.67 -5.07 1.58
C LYS A 565 29.95 -3.60 1.93
N ASP A 566 30.25 -2.76 0.95
CA ASP A 566 30.42 -1.33 1.16
C ASP A 566 29.06 -0.62 1.11
N ALA A 567 28.57 -0.19 2.27
CA ALA A 567 27.32 0.54 2.38
C ALA A 567 27.32 1.84 1.55
N ALA A 568 28.48 2.48 1.37
CA ALA A 568 28.60 3.67 0.55
C ALA A 568 28.43 3.33 -0.95
N PHE A 569 29.02 2.22 -1.41
CA PHE A 569 28.80 1.73 -2.77
C PHE A 569 27.34 1.35 -3.01
N ALA A 570 26.72 0.61 -2.09
CA ALA A 570 25.32 0.18 -2.20
C ALA A 570 24.38 1.39 -2.28
N GLU A 571 24.57 2.38 -1.40
CA GLU A 571 23.75 3.59 -1.41
C GLU A 571 24.04 4.45 -2.65
N ASN A 572 25.27 4.48 -3.17
CA ASN A 572 25.61 5.17 -4.41
C ASN A 572 24.89 4.54 -5.61
N LEU A 573 24.99 3.22 -5.78
CA LEU A 573 24.29 2.50 -6.85
C LEU A 573 22.78 2.69 -6.76
N LEU A 574 22.21 2.64 -5.56
CA LEU A 574 20.80 2.92 -5.33
C LEU A 574 20.42 4.34 -5.77
N ASN A 575 21.24 5.34 -5.41
CA ASN A 575 21.03 6.72 -5.84
C ASN A 575 21.14 6.89 -7.36
N GLN A 576 22.09 6.21 -8.02
CA GLN A 576 22.22 6.22 -9.47
C GLN A 576 20.99 5.61 -10.14
N PHE A 577 20.53 4.46 -9.65
CA PHE A 577 19.31 3.82 -10.14
C PHE A 577 18.09 4.75 -9.98
N MET A 578 18.00 5.49 -8.88
CA MET A 578 16.95 6.49 -8.69
C MET A 578 17.01 7.62 -9.71
N ARG A 579 18.20 8.14 -9.97
CA ARG A 579 18.38 9.17 -11.02
C ARG A 579 18.05 8.60 -12.40
N PHE A 580 18.37 7.34 -12.66
CA PHE A 580 17.99 6.65 -13.89
C PHE A 580 16.47 6.49 -14.02
N LEU A 581 15.73 6.23 -12.95
CA LEU A 581 14.27 6.20 -13.05
C LEU A 581 13.66 7.61 -13.19
N ASP A 582 14.31 8.64 -12.64
CA ASP A 582 13.87 10.03 -12.77
C ASP A 582 13.92 10.55 -14.21
N ILE A 583 14.72 9.95 -15.10
CA ILE A 583 14.85 10.31 -16.53
C ILE A 583 13.90 9.55 -17.45
N LEU A 584 13.36 8.41 -17.00
CA LEU A 584 12.49 7.58 -17.82
C LEU A 584 11.10 8.24 -18.04
N PRO A 585 10.44 7.97 -19.18
CA PRO A 585 9.11 8.48 -19.44
C PRO A 585 8.06 7.85 -18.51
N VAL A 586 7.07 8.64 -18.07
CA VAL A 586 5.93 8.16 -17.25
C VAL A 586 4.84 7.47 -18.05
N THR A 587 4.75 7.77 -19.35
CA THR A 587 3.67 7.32 -20.23
C THR A 587 4.14 7.41 -21.67
N LEU A 588 3.75 6.41 -22.47
CA LEU A 588 3.87 6.40 -23.93
C LEU A 588 2.50 6.63 -24.55
N TYR A 589 2.37 7.68 -25.37
CA TYR A 589 1.20 7.98 -26.19
C TYR A 589 1.45 7.51 -27.61
N LEU A 590 0.60 6.62 -28.10
CA LEU A 590 0.53 6.25 -29.51
C LEU A 590 -0.66 6.99 -30.14
N GLY A 591 -0.41 7.82 -31.14
CA GLY A 591 -1.43 8.68 -31.74
C GLY A 591 -1.62 8.45 -33.23
N GLU A 592 -2.86 8.59 -33.69
CA GLU A 592 -3.21 8.74 -35.10
C GLU A 592 -3.56 10.22 -35.38
N LEU A 593 -3.09 10.76 -36.50
CA LEU A 593 -3.38 12.11 -36.97
C LEU A 593 -4.44 12.02 -38.05
N ASP A 594 -5.70 12.24 -37.70
CA ASP A 594 -6.77 12.41 -38.67
C ASP A 594 -7.70 13.60 -38.33
N LYS A 595 -8.31 14.17 -39.36
CA LYS A 595 -9.05 15.45 -39.32
C LYS A 595 -10.40 15.31 -38.60
N GLU A 596 -10.42 15.28 -37.26
CA GLU A 596 -11.49 15.77 -36.35
C GLU A 596 -11.54 15.05 -34.99
N LEU A 597 -10.97 13.85 -34.86
CA LEU A 597 -10.88 13.12 -33.58
C LEU A 597 -9.48 12.56 -33.41
N ASN A 598 -8.63 13.20 -32.60
CA ASN A 598 -7.33 12.62 -32.31
C ASN A 598 -7.51 11.37 -31.44
N THR A 599 -7.21 10.19 -32.00
CA THR A 599 -7.29 8.94 -31.27
C THR A 599 -5.94 8.57 -30.68
N TYR A 600 -5.93 8.28 -29.37
CA TYR A 600 -4.71 7.94 -28.64
C TYR A 600 -4.84 6.60 -27.91
N ILE A 601 -3.76 5.82 -27.96
CA ILE A 601 -3.48 4.73 -27.02
C ILE A 601 -2.48 5.27 -25.99
N THR A 602 -2.71 5.00 -24.71
CA THR A 602 -1.67 5.24 -23.69
C THR A 602 -1.15 3.93 -23.14
N ILE A 603 0.17 3.80 -23.06
CA ILE A 603 0.85 2.75 -22.30
C ILE A 603 1.47 3.41 -21.07
N SER A 604 0.95 3.07 -19.89
CA SER A 604 1.40 3.65 -18.62
C SER A 604 1.24 2.63 -17.49
N PRO A 605 2.15 2.59 -16.50
CA PRO A 605 2.03 1.63 -15.40
C PRO A 605 0.75 1.84 -14.58
N ARG A 606 0.31 3.09 -14.41
CA ARG A 606 -0.95 3.45 -13.73
C ARG A 606 -1.77 4.43 -14.57
N SER A 607 -2.78 5.08 -13.98
CA SER A 607 -3.52 6.16 -14.64
C SER A 607 -2.55 7.16 -15.26
N PRO A 608 -2.65 7.40 -16.59
CA PRO A 608 -1.66 8.18 -17.31
C PRO A 608 -1.65 9.61 -16.79
N ILE A 609 -0.46 10.21 -16.75
CA ILE A 609 -0.38 11.66 -16.54
C ILE A 609 -0.81 12.32 -17.85
N LEU A 610 -2.01 12.89 -17.86
CA LEU A 610 -2.63 13.46 -19.04
C LEU A 610 -1.90 14.74 -19.48
N ALA A 611 -1.61 14.81 -20.78
CA ALA A 611 -1.08 16.00 -21.45
C ALA A 611 -2.23 16.93 -21.88
N ASP A 612 -1.93 18.20 -22.16
CA ASP A 612 -2.89 19.11 -22.81
C ASP A 612 -3.12 18.62 -24.26
N SER A 613 -4.39 18.55 -24.66
CA SER A 613 -4.83 18.03 -25.95
C SER A 613 -4.30 18.86 -27.12
N LYS A 614 -4.26 20.19 -27.00
CA LYS A 614 -3.71 21.07 -28.04
C LYS A 614 -2.20 20.89 -28.15
N LEU A 615 -1.50 20.79 -27.02
CA LEU A 615 -0.07 20.50 -26.96
C LEU A 615 0.23 19.15 -27.62
N LEU A 616 -0.51 18.10 -27.27
CA LEU A 616 -0.35 16.75 -27.80
C LEU A 616 -0.60 16.73 -29.31
N SER A 617 -1.71 17.33 -29.76
CA SER A 617 -2.06 17.44 -31.19
C SER A 617 -0.98 18.16 -32.00
N LYS A 618 -0.51 19.30 -31.50
CA LYS A 618 0.57 20.05 -32.14
C LYS A 618 1.86 19.24 -32.19
N ALA A 619 2.23 18.61 -31.08
CA ALA A 619 3.42 17.78 -30.99
C ALA A 619 3.43 16.62 -31.99
N PHE A 620 2.29 15.97 -32.20
CA PHE A 620 2.14 14.94 -33.24
C PHE A 620 2.21 15.51 -34.64
N LYS A 621 1.56 16.65 -34.92
CA LYS A 621 1.56 17.28 -36.24
C LYS A 621 2.97 17.62 -36.73
N ASP A 622 3.82 18.08 -35.83
CA ASP A 622 5.20 18.50 -36.12
C ASP A 622 6.21 17.33 -36.10
N MET A 623 5.74 16.07 -36.05
CA MET A 623 6.58 14.89 -35.83
C MET A 623 6.72 14.01 -37.08
N PRO A 624 7.97 13.62 -37.48
CA PRO A 624 8.18 12.68 -38.57
C PRO A 624 7.67 11.27 -38.21
N TYR A 625 7.30 10.49 -39.22
CA TYR A 625 6.67 9.16 -39.06
C TYR A 625 7.59 8.06 -38.49
N GLU A 626 8.90 8.31 -38.35
CA GLU A 626 9.91 7.27 -38.09
C GLU A 626 10.60 7.41 -36.73
N GLU A 627 10.20 8.37 -35.91
CA GLU A 627 10.91 8.70 -34.67
C GLU A 627 9.99 8.60 -33.45
N PHE A 628 10.58 8.27 -32.30
CA PHE A 628 9.95 8.51 -31.00
C PHE A 628 10.37 9.90 -30.51
N ARG A 629 9.43 10.67 -29.96
CA ARG A 629 9.70 12.02 -29.46
C ARG A 629 9.42 12.09 -27.97
N ILE A 630 10.38 12.60 -27.22
CA ILE A 630 10.22 12.88 -25.79
C ILE A 630 9.79 14.32 -25.60
N ILE A 631 8.78 14.55 -24.76
CA ILE A 631 8.32 15.88 -24.36
C ILE A 631 8.27 15.96 -22.84
N THR A 632 8.76 17.06 -22.29
CA THR A 632 8.71 17.34 -20.85
C THR A 632 7.55 18.28 -20.53
N ILE A 633 6.72 17.91 -19.55
CA ILE A 633 5.58 18.71 -19.10
C ILE A 633 5.83 19.20 -17.68
N ASN A 634 5.78 20.51 -17.48
CA ASN A 634 6.17 21.18 -16.22
C ASN A 634 5.00 21.59 -15.30
N ASN A 635 3.75 21.65 -15.80
CA ASN A 635 2.59 22.21 -15.08
C ASN A 635 1.38 21.25 -15.01
N PRO A 636 0.54 21.33 -13.96
CA PRO A 636 -0.71 20.60 -13.89
C PRO A 636 -1.70 21.09 -14.95
N ILE A 637 -2.27 20.15 -15.70
CA ILE A 637 -3.14 20.42 -16.84
C ILE A 637 -4.61 20.39 -16.41
N PRO A 638 -5.44 21.39 -16.79
CA PRO A 638 -6.88 21.38 -16.51
C PRO A 638 -7.58 20.17 -17.16
N ARG A 639 -8.50 19.50 -16.47
CA ARG A 639 -9.25 18.34 -17.00
C ARG A 639 -10.00 18.62 -18.31
N SER A 640 -10.49 19.85 -18.51
CA SER A 640 -11.19 20.26 -19.74
C SER A 640 -10.30 20.29 -20.97
N SER A 641 -8.98 20.29 -20.78
CA SER A 641 -7.99 20.34 -21.87
C SER A 641 -7.37 19.00 -22.18
N THR A 642 -7.73 17.90 -21.51
CA THR A 642 -7.10 16.59 -21.74
C THR A 642 -7.66 15.89 -22.98
N PRO A 643 -6.81 15.19 -23.75
CA PRO A 643 -7.26 14.44 -24.93
C PRO A 643 -8.11 13.24 -24.53
N PHE A 644 -9.06 12.87 -25.38
CA PHE A 644 -9.77 11.61 -25.24
C PHE A 644 -8.83 10.44 -25.53
N ILE A 645 -8.72 9.50 -24.60
CA ILE A 645 -7.91 8.30 -24.75
C ILE A 645 -8.82 7.13 -25.05
N GLN A 646 -8.65 6.50 -26.21
CA GLN A 646 -9.52 5.41 -26.65
C GLN A 646 -9.15 4.08 -25.98
N VAL A 647 -7.85 3.81 -25.82
CA VAL A 647 -7.34 2.56 -25.25
C VAL A 647 -6.22 2.86 -24.24
N ARG A 648 -6.26 2.17 -23.09
CA ARG A 648 -5.21 2.26 -22.06
C ARG A 648 -4.63 0.88 -21.78
N LEU A 649 -3.32 0.74 -21.91
CA LEU A 649 -2.54 -0.45 -21.57
C LEU A 649 -1.76 -0.15 -20.30
N ARG A 650 -2.10 -0.83 -19.21
CA ARG A 650 -1.51 -0.59 -17.91
C ARG A 650 -1.05 -1.85 -17.19
N SER A 651 -0.30 -1.67 -16.12
CA SER A 651 -0.02 -2.75 -15.19
C SER A 651 -1.22 -2.94 -14.25
N THR A 652 -1.32 -4.09 -13.57
CA THR A 652 -2.41 -4.31 -12.62
C THR A 652 -2.25 -3.39 -11.42
N LEU A 653 -3.36 -2.84 -10.95
CA LEU A 653 -3.38 -2.10 -9.68
C LEU A 653 -3.34 -3.13 -8.56
N ASP A 654 -2.20 -3.22 -7.85
CA ASP A 654 -2.03 -4.07 -6.66
C ASP A 654 -3.14 -3.89 -5.61
N GLU A 655 -3.79 -2.73 -5.59
CA GLU A 655 -4.86 -2.38 -4.66
C GLU A 655 -6.27 -2.76 -5.14
N ILE A 656 -6.45 -3.11 -6.44
CA ILE A 656 -7.78 -3.22 -7.08
C ILE A 656 -8.00 -4.52 -7.88
N SER A 657 -6.96 -5.28 -8.23
CA SER A 657 -7.17 -6.51 -9.01
C SER A 657 -7.63 -7.69 -8.16
N TYR A 658 -8.92 -7.70 -7.81
CA TYR A 658 -9.59 -8.94 -7.39
C TYR A 658 -9.66 -9.96 -8.53
N ILE A 659 -9.49 -9.54 -9.78
CA ILE A 659 -9.54 -10.43 -10.95
C ILE A 659 -8.28 -11.31 -10.98
N GLN A 660 -8.44 -12.63 -10.97
CA GLN A 660 -7.36 -13.57 -11.27
C GLN A 660 -6.70 -13.19 -12.63
N PRO A 661 -5.42 -12.83 -12.65
CA PRO A 661 -4.74 -12.45 -13.87
C PRO A 661 -4.71 -13.64 -14.84
N ARG A 662 -4.90 -13.37 -16.13
CA ARG A 662 -4.76 -14.35 -17.23
C ARG A 662 -3.59 -14.00 -18.15
N GLY A 663 -2.73 -13.08 -17.74
CA GLY A 663 -1.69 -12.50 -18.58
C GLY A 663 -2.12 -11.16 -19.17
N VAL A 664 -3.21 -11.14 -19.94
CA VAL A 664 -3.81 -9.92 -20.49
C VAL A 664 -5.30 -9.87 -20.11
N ASN A 665 -5.68 -8.87 -19.33
CA ASN A 665 -7.01 -8.75 -18.74
C ASN A 665 -7.70 -7.47 -19.19
N LEU A 666 -8.96 -7.57 -19.59
CA LEU A 666 -9.81 -6.41 -19.81
C LEU A 666 -10.29 -5.85 -18.45
N LEU A 667 -10.15 -4.54 -18.25
CA LEU A 667 -10.56 -3.84 -17.03
C LEU A 667 -11.81 -2.98 -17.27
N PRO A 668 -12.52 -2.57 -16.20
CA PRO A 668 -13.60 -1.59 -16.31
C PRO A 668 -13.13 -0.28 -16.98
N PRO A 669 -14.00 0.41 -17.74
CA PRO A 669 -13.63 1.59 -18.51
C PRO A 669 -13.34 2.82 -17.61
N GLU A 670 -12.17 3.40 -17.84
CA GLU A 670 -11.70 4.75 -17.46
C GLU A 670 -12.20 5.87 -18.37
N GLU A 671 -13.05 6.83 -18.00
CA GLU A 671 -13.36 8.00 -18.88
C GLU A 671 -13.70 7.61 -20.36
N GLY A 672 -14.42 6.51 -20.57
CA GLY A 672 -14.76 6.01 -21.92
C GLY A 672 -13.67 5.19 -22.63
N SER A 673 -12.47 5.05 -22.06
CA SER A 673 -11.38 4.26 -22.65
C SER A 673 -11.55 2.77 -22.41
N THR A 674 -11.26 1.93 -23.41
CA THR A 674 -11.06 0.49 -23.21
C THR A 674 -9.75 0.25 -22.46
N GLN A 675 -9.78 -0.54 -21.40
CA GLN A 675 -8.63 -0.73 -20.54
C GLN A 675 -8.13 -2.16 -20.53
N TRP A 676 -6.82 -2.32 -20.63
CA TRP A 676 -6.13 -3.59 -20.60
C TRP A 676 -5.06 -3.56 -19.50
N ALA A 677 -5.05 -4.59 -18.65
CA ALA A 677 -3.99 -4.88 -17.71
C ALA A 677 -3.10 -6.00 -18.26
N ILE A 678 -1.78 -5.85 -18.12
CA ILE A 678 -0.81 -6.87 -18.49
C ILE A 678 -0.09 -7.34 -17.22
N PHE A 679 -0.13 -8.63 -16.95
CA PHE A 679 0.47 -9.28 -15.80
C PHE A 679 1.43 -10.38 -16.28
N SER A 680 2.72 -10.23 -16.04
CA SER A 680 3.71 -10.97 -16.82
C SER A 680 4.38 -12.13 -16.10
N ALA A 681 4.46 -12.11 -14.76
CA ALA A 681 5.28 -13.07 -14.02
C ALA A 681 4.55 -13.79 -12.85
N PRO A 682 4.71 -15.11 -12.72
CA PRO A 682 4.06 -15.91 -11.67
C PRO A 682 4.94 -16.08 -10.42
N LEU A 683 5.28 -14.99 -9.73
CA LEU A 683 6.04 -15.06 -8.47
C LEU A 683 5.32 -15.88 -7.39
N SER A 684 6.05 -16.39 -6.38
CA SER A 684 5.45 -17.19 -5.29
C SER A 684 4.30 -16.47 -4.58
N GLY A 685 4.44 -15.17 -4.31
CA GLY A 685 3.35 -14.36 -3.78
C GLY A 685 2.13 -14.26 -4.71
N HIS A 686 2.33 -14.26 -6.03
CA HIS A 686 1.25 -14.24 -7.01
C HIS A 686 0.57 -15.61 -7.16
N GLN A 687 1.33 -16.69 -7.06
CA GLN A 687 0.79 -18.05 -7.06
C GLN A 687 -0.12 -18.26 -5.85
N GLU A 688 0.31 -17.81 -4.66
CA GLU A 688 -0.46 -17.94 -3.42
C GLU A 688 -1.66 -16.99 -3.38
N HIS A 689 -1.51 -15.74 -3.83
CA HIS A 689 -2.54 -14.73 -3.67
C HIS A 689 -3.51 -14.63 -4.84
N PHE A 690 -3.00 -14.79 -6.07
CA PHE A 690 -3.77 -14.62 -7.29
C PHE A 690 -4.01 -15.94 -8.04
N ASN A 691 -3.49 -17.07 -7.56
CA ASN A 691 -3.58 -18.37 -8.26
C ASN A 691 -3.08 -18.26 -9.71
N PHE A 692 -2.03 -17.46 -9.93
CA PHE A 692 -1.46 -17.18 -11.25
C PHE A 692 -0.14 -17.92 -11.46
N PHE A 693 -0.07 -18.77 -12.49
CA PHE A 693 1.05 -19.69 -12.76
C PHE A 693 1.61 -19.53 -14.17
N SER A 694 1.38 -18.41 -14.83
CA SER A 694 1.77 -18.24 -16.23
C SER A 694 2.85 -17.21 -16.45
N ASP A 695 3.80 -17.50 -17.33
CA ASP A 695 4.60 -16.45 -17.97
C ASP A 695 3.73 -15.81 -19.04
N ALA A 696 3.66 -14.48 -19.10
CA ALA A 696 2.84 -13.80 -20.10
C ALA A 696 3.41 -12.47 -20.59
N TYR A 697 3.14 -12.14 -21.84
CA TYR A 697 3.35 -10.81 -22.40
C TYR A 697 2.28 -10.52 -23.46
N ALA A 698 2.06 -9.24 -23.76
CA ALA A 698 1.11 -8.82 -24.78
C ALA A 698 1.82 -8.46 -26.08
N ILE A 699 1.18 -8.73 -27.22
CA ILE A 699 1.58 -8.18 -28.52
C ILE A 699 0.48 -7.24 -28.99
N LEU A 700 0.75 -5.94 -29.05
CA LEU A 700 -0.11 -4.97 -29.71
C LEU A 700 0.30 -4.86 -31.18
N GLU A 701 -0.58 -5.29 -32.08
CA GLU A 701 -0.36 -5.22 -33.53
C GLU A 701 -1.19 -4.10 -34.14
N ILE A 702 -0.49 -3.09 -34.68
CA ILE A 702 -1.11 -1.90 -35.27
C ILE A 702 -1.50 -2.19 -36.71
N THR A 703 -2.80 -2.09 -36.98
CA THR A 703 -3.36 -2.25 -38.33
C THR A 703 -3.59 -0.88 -38.98
N SER A 704 -4.47 -0.79 -39.97
CA SER A 704 -4.81 0.48 -40.62
C SER A 704 -5.66 1.42 -39.76
N SER A 705 -6.22 0.96 -38.63
CA SER A 705 -6.98 1.78 -37.69
C SER A 705 -6.97 1.17 -36.29
N LEU A 706 -7.24 1.96 -35.25
CA LEU A 706 -7.44 1.42 -33.90
C LEU A 706 -8.62 0.44 -33.80
N SER A 707 -9.67 0.69 -34.59
CA SER A 707 -10.86 -0.17 -34.65
C SER A 707 -10.61 -1.56 -35.24
N THR A 708 -9.45 -1.75 -35.89
CA THR A 708 -9.03 -3.02 -36.48
C THR A 708 -7.78 -3.61 -35.83
N SER A 709 -7.23 -2.93 -34.81
CA SER A 709 -6.01 -3.37 -34.14
C SER A 709 -6.29 -4.47 -33.12
N LEU A 710 -5.28 -5.29 -32.88
CA LEU A 710 -5.37 -6.50 -32.06
C LEU A 710 -4.42 -6.42 -30.88
N ILE A 711 -4.82 -7.04 -29.77
CA ILE A 711 -3.91 -7.38 -28.68
C ILE A 711 -3.88 -8.90 -28.51
N THR A 712 -2.69 -9.49 -28.55
CA THR A 712 -2.48 -10.92 -28.37
C THR A 712 -1.91 -11.17 -26.98
N CYS A 713 -2.55 -12.03 -26.19
CA CYS A 713 -1.96 -12.62 -24.99
C CYS A 713 -1.09 -13.79 -25.40
N VAL A 714 0.20 -13.73 -25.11
CA VAL A 714 1.11 -14.87 -25.30
C VAL A 714 1.50 -15.38 -23.93
N SER A 715 1.12 -16.62 -23.61
CA SER A 715 1.31 -17.17 -22.27
C SER A 715 1.69 -18.65 -22.24
N GLN A 716 2.45 -19.02 -21.22
CA GLN A 716 2.83 -20.40 -20.90
C GLN A 716 2.44 -20.70 -19.44
N ASN A 717 1.63 -21.74 -19.22
CA ASN A 717 1.28 -22.20 -17.87
C ASN A 717 2.35 -23.15 -17.31
N LEU A 718 2.93 -22.81 -16.16
CA LEU A 718 3.99 -23.57 -15.51
C LEU A 718 3.49 -24.88 -14.86
N LYS A 719 2.19 -25.04 -14.58
CA LYS A 719 1.64 -26.28 -14.00
C LYS A 719 1.38 -27.40 -15.02
N GLU A 720 1.17 -27.04 -16.28
CA GLU A 720 0.64 -27.96 -17.30
C GLU A 720 1.69 -28.40 -18.33
N GLU A 721 2.97 -28.00 -18.17
CA GLU A 721 4.08 -28.26 -19.10
C GLU A 721 3.74 -28.00 -20.59
N GLN A 722 2.89 -27.01 -20.87
CA GLN A 722 2.52 -26.65 -22.25
C GLN A 722 3.51 -25.63 -22.84
N SER A 723 3.75 -25.73 -24.15
CA SER A 723 4.40 -24.69 -24.96
C SER A 723 3.61 -23.38 -24.92
N PHE A 724 4.27 -22.24 -25.19
CA PHE A 724 3.59 -20.94 -25.33
C PHE A 724 2.37 -21.01 -26.25
N SER A 725 1.27 -20.44 -25.77
CA SER A 725 -0.01 -20.32 -26.49
C SER A 725 -0.31 -18.86 -26.80
N GLU A 726 -0.97 -18.60 -27.93
CA GLU A 726 -1.43 -17.27 -28.32
C GLU A 726 -2.96 -17.23 -28.28
N GLU A 727 -3.52 -16.21 -27.61
CA GLU A 727 -4.94 -15.85 -27.72
C GLU A 727 -5.05 -14.40 -28.19
N ASN A 728 -5.78 -14.17 -29.29
CA ASN A 728 -5.94 -12.86 -29.90
C ASN A 728 -7.25 -12.22 -29.45
N PHE A 729 -7.21 -10.92 -29.19
CA PHE A 729 -8.37 -10.12 -28.83
C PHE A 729 -8.48 -8.87 -29.69
N ASP A 730 -9.71 -8.48 -30.00
CA ASP A 730 -9.99 -7.15 -30.53
C ASP A 730 -9.63 -6.07 -29.50
N LEU A 731 -8.82 -5.08 -29.89
CA LEU A 731 -8.26 -4.10 -28.96
C LEU A 731 -9.33 -3.21 -28.30
N SER A 732 -10.40 -2.88 -29.01
CA SER A 732 -11.42 -1.94 -28.54
C SER A 732 -12.53 -2.60 -27.72
N SER A 733 -12.95 -3.82 -28.08
CA SER A 733 -14.05 -4.54 -27.45
C SER A 733 -13.63 -5.65 -26.50
N GLY A 734 -12.40 -6.15 -26.63
CA GLY A 734 -11.95 -7.35 -25.94
C GLY A 734 -12.63 -8.63 -26.40
N CYS A 735 -13.25 -8.65 -27.58
CA CYS A 735 -13.75 -9.88 -28.21
C CYS A 735 -12.58 -10.84 -28.41
N SER A 736 -12.68 -12.08 -27.89
CA SER A 736 -11.70 -13.13 -28.19
C SER A 736 -11.89 -13.59 -29.64
N LEU A 737 -10.77 -13.69 -30.35
CA LEU A 737 -10.67 -14.19 -31.72
C LEU A 737 -9.97 -15.56 -31.76
N GLY A 738 -9.72 -16.13 -30.57
CA GLY A 738 -8.96 -17.35 -30.37
C GLY A 738 -7.56 -17.27 -31.00
N ARG A 739 -7.13 -18.35 -31.66
CA ARG A 739 -5.84 -18.43 -32.35
C ARG A 739 -5.83 -17.72 -33.72
N THR A 740 -6.98 -17.22 -34.18
CA THR A 740 -7.07 -16.64 -35.52
C THR A 740 -6.57 -15.20 -35.52
N LYS A 741 -5.77 -14.82 -36.53
CA LYS A 741 -5.37 -13.43 -36.78
C LYS A 741 -6.27 -12.73 -37.81
N ARG A 742 -7.37 -13.38 -38.22
CA ARG A 742 -8.36 -12.81 -39.14
C ARG A 742 -9.28 -11.88 -38.36
N HIS A 743 -8.90 -10.61 -38.30
CA HIS A 743 -9.74 -9.56 -37.74
C HIS A 743 -10.76 -9.08 -38.77
N LYS A 744 -12.05 -9.13 -38.42
CA LYS A 744 -13.10 -8.41 -39.16
C LYS A 744 -13.41 -7.14 -38.37
N LYS A 745 -13.61 -6.04 -39.08
CA LYS A 745 -14.13 -4.80 -38.49
C LYS A 745 -15.47 -5.12 -37.82
N LEU A 746 -15.48 -5.15 -36.49
CA LEU A 746 -16.66 -5.45 -35.67
C LEU A 746 -17.63 -4.27 -35.64
N PHE A 747 -17.10 -3.05 -35.64
CA PHE A 747 -17.87 -1.82 -35.48
C PHE A 747 -17.79 -0.93 -36.71
N LYS A 748 -18.90 -0.28 -37.05
CA LYS A 748 -18.93 0.80 -38.03
C LYS A 748 -18.30 2.04 -37.39
N SER A 749 -17.29 2.63 -38.04
CA SER A 749 -16.47 3.72 -37.48
C SER A 749 -17.25 4.99 -37.14
N GLU A 750 -18.45 5.15 -37.70
CA GLU A 750 -19.33 6.31 -37.50
C GLU A 750 -20.41 6.05 -36.43
N ASN A 751 -20.50 4.83 -35.89
CA ASN A 751 -21.59 4.42 -35.00
C ASN A 751 -21.05 4.09 -33.60
N GLU A 752 -21.16 5.05 -32.68
CA GLU A 752 -20.86 4.85 -31.26
C GLU A 752 -22.06 5.31 -30.42
N VAL A 753 -22.42 4.52 -29.42
CA VAL A 753 -23.43 4.90 -28.41
C VAL A 753 -22.69 5.28 -27.15
N ARG A 754 -22.76 6.56 -26.78
CA ARG A 754 -22.06 7.13 -25.63
C ARG A 754 -22.98 7.22 -24.42
N ILE A 755 -22.60 6.53 -23.36
CA ILE A 755 -23.41 6.33 -22.16
C ILE A 755 -22.64 6.89 -20.96
N GLY A 756 -23.24 7.83 -20.24
CA GLY A 756 -22.72 8.36 -18.98
C GLY A 756 -23.26 7.60 -17.77
N LEU A 757 -22.41 7.41 -16.76
CA LEU A 757 -22.73 6.85 -15.46
C LEU A 757 -22.08 7.72 -14.37
N THR A 758 -22.91 8.27 -13.50
CA THR A 758 -22.46 9.04 -12.32
C THR A 758 -23.00 8.37 -11.06
N ILE A 759 -22.10 7.97 -10.18
CA ILE A 759 -22.37 7.16 -8.99
C ILE A 759 -21.35 7.46 -7.89
N ASP A 760 -21.65 7.10 -6.66
CA ASP A 760 -20.70 7.20 -5.56
C ASP A 760 -19.74 6.00 -5.59
N LEU A 761 -18.44 6.26 -5.73
CA LEU A 761 -17.38 5.24 -5.70
C LEU A 761 -16.41 5.44 -4.51
N SER A 762 -16.64 6.43 -3.63
CA SER A 762 -15.67 6.77 -2.59
C SER A 762 -16.25 7.16 -1.22
N ARG A 763 -17.57 7.35 -1.09
CA ARG A 763 -18.24 7.80 0.15
C ARG A 763 -19.34 6.82 0.59
N ALA A 764 -20.42 7.34 1.20
CA ALA A 764 -21.38 6.58 2.00
C ALA A 764 -22.28 5.62 1.22
N ALA A 765 -22.35 5.76 -0.11
CA ALA A 765 -23.07 4.88 -1.01
C ALA A 765 -22.12 4.08 -1.93
N ARG A 766 -20.80 4.10 -1.68
CA ARG A 766 -19.77 3.37 -2.44
C ARG A 766 -20.13 1.90 -2.67
N ILE A 767 -20.61 1.21 -1.64
CA ILE A 767 -20.95 -0.22 -1.74
C ILE A 767 -22.02 -0.44 -2.82
N ALA A 768 -23.06 0.39 -2.87
CA ALA A 768 -24.09 0.31 -3.90
C ALA A 768 -23.53 0.73 -5.28
N GLY A 769 -22.74 1.80 -5.34
CA GLY A 769 -22.11 2.27 -6.57
C GLY A 769 -21.20 1.21 -7.23
N GLU A 770 -20.38 0.50 -6.45
CA GLU A 770 -19.53 -0.59 -6.95
C GLU A 770 -20.35 -1.73 -7.57
N ARG A 771 -21.51 -2.09 -6.99
CA ARG A 771 -22.40 -3.12 -7.57
C ARG A 771 -23.04 -2.64 -8.86
N ILE A 772 -23.53 -1.40 -8.89
CA ILE A 772 -24.12 -0.79 -10.08
C ILE A 772 -23.09 -0.77 -11.23
N GLN A 773 -21.88 -0.30 -10.95
CA GLN A 773 -20.78 -0.31 -11.90
C GLN A 773 -20.52 -1.71 -12.46
N ALA A 774 -20.41 -2.72 -11.59
CA ALA A 774 -20.14 -4.09 -12.00
C ALA A 774 -21.23 -4.64 -12.94
N GLY A 775 -22.52 -4.43 -12.63
CA GLY A 775 -23.63 -4.89 -13.46
C GLY A 775 -23.68 -4.21 -14.84
N ILE A 776 -23.47 -2.89 -14.87
CA ILE A 776 -23.45 -2.11 -16.13
C ILE A 776 -22.27 -2.51 -17.01
N ASP A 777 -21.07 -2.51 -16.43
CA ASP A 777 -19.85 -2.82 -17.15
C ASP A 777 -19.87 -4.25 -17.70
N LEU A 778 -20.32 -5.22 -16.88
CA LEU A 778 -20.45 -6.63 -17.30
C LEU A 778 -21.28 -6.76 -18.57
N ARG A 779 -22.49 -6.18 -18.58
CA ARG A 779 -23.43 -6.36 -19.69
C ARG A 779 -22.99 -5.60 -20.95
N LEU A 780 -22.49 -4.37 -20.81
CA LEU A 780 -22.00 -3.57 -21.93
C LEU A 780 -20.76 -4.21 -22.57
N ARG A 781 -19.80 -4.68 -21.77
CA ARG A 781 -18.62 -5.38 -22.30
C ARG A 781 -19.00 -6.68 -22.98
N LYS A 782 -19.95 -7.46 -22.43
CA LYS A 782 -20.48 -8.63 -23.15
C LYS A 782 -21.05 -8.24 -24.51
N ALA A 783 -21.91 -7.23 -24.57
CA ALA A 783 -22.50 -6.78 -25.83
C ALA A 783 -21.43 -6.32 -26.84
N ASN A 784 -20.42 -5.57 -26.41
CA ASN A 784 -19.30 -5.19 -27.27
C ASN A 784 -18.50 -6.40 -27.78
N ARG A 785 -18.24 -7.41 -26.92
CA ARG A 785 -17.60 -8.67 -27.35
C ARG A 785 -18.44 -9.44 -28.38
N GLU A 786 -19.75 -9.27 -28.38
CA GLU A 786 -20.69 -9.89 -29.33
C GLU A 786 -20.89 -9.05 -30.61
N GLY A 787 -20.09 -7.99 -30.83
CA GLY A 787 -20.17 -7.12 -32.00
C GLY A 787 -21.00 -5.84 -31.81
N GLY A 788 -21.36 -5.52 -30.56
CA GLY A 788 -22.10 -4.31 -30.21
C GLY A 788 -23.59 -4.41 -30.55
N ILE A 789 -24.21 -3.27 -30.90
CA ILE A 789 -25.61 -3.21 -31.32
C ILE A 789 -25.72 -2.60 -32.72
N ASN A 790 -26.24 -3.35 -33.67
CA ASN A 790 -26.31 -2.97 -35.10
C ASN A 790 -24.95 -2.48 -35.66
N GLY A 791 -23.85 -3.05 -35.14
CA GLY A 791 -22.47 -2.67 -35.46
C GLY A 791 -21.99 -1.39 -34.79
N ALA A 792 -22.71 -0.86 -33.79
CA ALA A 792 -22.30 0.29 -32.99
C ALA A 792 -21.56 -0.15 -31.73
N PHE A 793 -20.46 0.56 -31.41
CA PHE A 793 -19.71 0.34 -30.17
C PHE A 793 -20.40 1.04 -28.99
N LEU A 794 -20.54 0.37 -27.86
CA LEU A 794 -21.15 0.93 -26.65
C LEU A 794 -20.03 1.47 -25.74
N ARG A 795 -19.91 2.79 -25.63
CA ARG A 795 -18.88 3.44 -24.82
C ARG A 795 -19.46 3.95 -23.51
N LEU A 796 -18.90 3.48 -22.39
CA LEU A 796 -19.31 3.85 -21.05
C LEU A 796 -18.34 4.85 -20.42
N PHE A 797 -18.84 6.02 -20.04
CA PHE A 797 -18.13 7.05 -19.30
C PHE A 797 -18.59 7.02 -17.84
N ILE A 798 -17.68 6.72 -16.91
CA ILE A 798 -17.98 6.61 -15.48
C ILE A 798 -17.28 7.73 -14.72
N ALA A 799 -17.98 8.36 -13.78
CA ALA A 799 -17.41 9.33 -12.87
C ALA A 799 -17.93 9.15 -11.43
N ASP A 800 -17.02 9.31 -10.46
CA ASP A 800 -17.35 9.34 -9.03
C ASP A 800 -17.97 10.69 -8.66
N ASP A 801 -19.18 10.70 -8.12
CA ASP A 801 -19.84 11.90 -7.63
C ASP A 801 -19.80 12.06 -6.11
N LYS A 802 -19.19 11.12 -5.38
CA LYS A 802 -19.05 11.17 -3.91
C LYS A 802 -20.40 11.30 -3.19
N TYR A 803 -21.49 10.85 -3.82
CA TYR A 803 -22.86 11.02 -3.35
C TYR A 803 -23.27 12.50 -3.16
N SER A 804 -22.74 13.39 -4.02
CA SER A 804 -22.95 14.83 -3.95
C SER A 804 -23.67 15.35 -5.20
N PRO A 805 -24.82 16.03 -5.05
CA PRO A 805 -25.56 16.59 -6.18
C PRO A 805 -24.75 17.55 -7.06
N ALA A 806 -23.81 18.30 -6.46
CA ALA A 806 -22.96 19.24 -7.20
C ALA A 806 -21.98 18.51 -8.11
N PHE A 807 -21.33 17.45 -7.62
CA PHE A 807 -20.43 16.64 -8.44
C PHE A 807 -21.20 15.84 -9.50
N THR A 808 -22.40 15.33 -9.18
CA THR A 808 -23.27 14.66 -10.18
C THR A 808 -23.57 15.58 -11.36
N LEU A 809 -23.98 16.83 -11.10
CA LEU A 809 -24.25 17.81 -12.17
C LEU A 809 -22.98 18.14 -12.97
N GLN A 810 -21.85 18.35 -12.28
CA GLN A 810 -20.56 18.61 -12.92
C GLN A 810 -20.14 17.45 -13.85
N ASN A 811 -20.26 16.21 -13.38
CA ASN A 811 -19.91 15.01 -14.14
C ASN A 811 -20.77 14.91 -15.41
N VAL A 812 -22.09 15.10 -15.30
CA VAL A 812 -23.00 15.05 -16.46
C VAL A 812 -22.75 16.20 -17.43
N GLN A 813 -22.43 17.40 -16.95
CA GLN A 813 -22.01 18.49 -17.82
C GLN A 813 -20.72 18.13 -18.57
N GLU A 814 -19.74 17.51 -17.91
CA GLU A 814 -18.53 17.02 -18.58
C GLU A 814 -18.85 15.94 -19.63
N PHE A 815 -19.75 15.00 -19.32
CA PHE A 815 -20.22 13.98 -20.26
C PHE A 815 -20.80 14.59 -21.54
N ILE A 816 -21.64 15.63 -21.41
CA ILE A 816 -22.23 16.33 -22.55
C ILE A 816 -21.16 17.12 -23.31
N TYR A 817 -20.45 18.04 -22.65
CA TYR A 817 -19.59 19.00 -23.33
C TYR A 817 -18.30 18.40 -23.90
N LYS A 818 -17.75 17.37 -23.25
CA LYS A 818 -16.46 16.80 -23.62
C LYS A 818 -16.60 15.53 -24.45
N TYR A 819 -17.62 14.73 -24.16
CA TYR A 819 -17.75 13.40 -24.72
C TYR A 819 -19.01 13.21 -25.55
N ASP A 820 -19.92 14.20 -25.61
CA ASP A 820 -21.20 14.08 -26.33
C ASP A 820 -21.98 12.82 -25.87
N ALA A 821 -21.95 12.56 -24.56
CA ALA A 821 -22.63 11.45 -23.91
C ALA A 821 -23.89 11.97 -23.21
N THR A 822 -25.01 12.00 -23.94
CA THR A 822 -26.29 12.54 -23.46
C THR A 822 -27.22 11.49 -22.86
N ILE A 823 -26.94 10.19 -23.03
CA ILE A 823 -27.67 9.10 -22.36
C ILE A 823 -27.02 8.88 -20.99
N ILE A 824 -27.73 9.21 -19.92
CA ILE A 824 -27.29 8.98 -18.54
C ILE A 824 -28.02 7.76 -18.00
N LEU A 825 -27.28 6.68 -17.78
CA LEU A 825 -27.82 5.37 -17.43
C LEU A 825 -27.61 5.08 -15.95
N SER A 826 -28.67 4.67 -15.27
CA SER A 826 -28.65 4.14 -13.90
C SER A 826 -27.91 5.00 -12.86
N PRO A 827 -28.04 6.34 -12.83
CA PRO A 827 -27.40 7.13 -11.79
C PRO A 827 -27.94 6.78 -10.41
N LEU A 828 -27.08 6.88 -9.39
CA LEU A 828 -27.40 6.48 -8.02
C LEU A 828 -27.83 7.67 -7.15
N GLY A 829 -28.96 7.52 -6.44
CA GLY A 829 -29.37 8.40 -5.35
C GLY A 829 -30.43 9.44 -5.74
N THR A 830 -31.29 9.79 -4.78
CA THR A 830 -32.40 10.73 -5.02
C THR A 830 -31.92 12.17 -5.16
N SER A 831 -31.14 12.67 -4.19
CA SER A 831 -30.68 14.07 -4.19
C SER A 831 -29.70 14.36 -5.34
N THR A 832 -28.88 13.38 -5.69
CA THR A 832 -27.96 13.42 -6.84
C THR A 832 -28.73 13.43 -8.17
N THR A 833 -29.65 12.50 -8.37
CA THR A 833 -30.49 12.44 -9.59
C THR A 833 -31.37 13.68 -9.73
N LYS A 834 -31.90 14.24 -8.63
CA LYS A 834 -32.69 15.48 -8.63
C LYS A 834 -31.93 16.65 -9.27
N ALA A 835 -30.61 16.74 -9.08
CA ALA A 835 -29.81 17.82 -9.66
C ALA A 835 -29.76 17.77 -11.20
N LEU A 836 -30.11 16.64 -11.81
CA LEU A 836 -30.15 16.46 -13.26
C LEU A 836 -31.49 16.85 -13.88
N LEU A 837 -32.56 17.03 -13.09
CA LEU A 837 -33.89 17.36 -13.59
C LEU A 837 -33.95 18.59 -14.51
N PRO A 838 -33.20 19.69 -14.28
CA PRO A 838 -33.15 20.79 -15.23
C PRO A 838 -32.66 20.35 -16.62
N LEU A 839 -31.63 19.50 -16.68
CA LEU A 839 -31.11 18.97 -17.96
C LEU A 839 -32.09 18.01 -18.63
N VAL A 840 -32.85 17.24 -17.85
CA VAL A 840 -33.93 16.36 -18.36
C VAL A 840 -35.05 17.20 -18.96
N ARG A 841 -35.52 18.24 -18.26
CA ARG A 841 -36.59 19.14 -18.73
C ARG A 841 -36.20 19.90 -19.99
N ASP A 842 -34.94 20.34 -20.06
CA ASP A 842 -34.37 20.98 -21.25
C ASP A 842 -34.10 19.98 -22.40
N LYS A 843 -34.40 18.68 -22.22
CA LYS A 843 -34.12 17.59 -23.17
C LYS A 843 -32.64 17.43 -23.55
N LYS A 844 -31.73 18.01 -22.76
CA LYS A 844 -30.27 17.95 -22.96
C LYS A 844 -29.70 16.56 -22.68
N ILE A 845 -30.38 15.78 -21.84
CA ILE A 845 -30.04 14.38 -21.55
C ILE A 845 -31.27 13.49 -21.65
N LEU A 846 -31.03 12.19 -21.89
CA LEU A 846 -31.99 11.12 -21.66
C LEU A 846 -31.55 10.36 -20.40
N LEU A 847 -32.38 10.40 -19.37
CA LEU A 847 -32.11 9.78 -18.08
C LEU A 847 -32.82 8.43 -17.99
N LEU A 848 -32.06 7.34 -18.06
CA LEU A 848 -32.60 5.98 -18.07
C LEU A 848 -32.35 5.28 -16.74
N PHE A 849 -33.42 4.73 -16.18
CA PHE A 849 -33.44 3.79 -15.08
C PHE A 849 -32.69 4.26 -13.82
N PRO A 850 -32.94 5.48 -13.30
CA PRO A 850 -32.28 5.95 -12.10
C PRO A 850 -32.44 4.96 -10.96
N HIS A 851 -31.36 4.73 -10.21
CA HIS A 851 -31.38 3.93 -8.99
C HIS A 851 -32.01 4.73 -7.83
N SER A 852 -33.27 5.12 -8.03
CA SER A 852 -34.11 5.81 -7.07
C SER A 852 -35.59 5.56 -7.36
N GLY A 853 -36.34 5.20 -6.32
CA GLY A 853 -37.79 5.02 -6.35
C GLY A 853 -38.56 6.32 -6.13
N ALA A 854 -37.91 7.49 -6.11
CA ALA A 854 -38.54 8.71 -5.62
C ALA A 854 -39.71 9.19 -6.51
N ASN A 855 -40.80 9.61 -5.89
CA ASN A 855 -42.01 10.07 -6.60
C ASN A 855 -41.78 11.27 -7.52
N MET A 856 -40.80 12.12 -7.22
CA MET A 856 -40.43 13.27 -8.08
C MET A 856 -39.91 12.87 -9.47
N PHE A 857 -39.58 11.60 -9.69
CA PHE A 857 -39.16 11.05 -10.97
C PHE A 857 -40.31 10.39 -11.75
N ARG A 858 -41.55 10.46 -11.23
CA ARG A 858 -42.75 9.79 -11.74
C ARG A 858 -43.77 10.76 -12.34
N ASP A 859 -43.27 11.86 -12.88
CA ASP A 859 -44.09 12.89 -13.50
C ASP A 859 -44.23 12.58 -15.01
N PRO A 860 -45.45 12.44 -15.55
CA PRO A 860 -45.67 12.17 -16.97
C PRO A 860 -45.10 13.27 -17.89
N GLU A 861 -44.93 14.49 -17.39
CA GLU A 861 -44.35 15.62 -18.15
C GLU A 861 -42.84 15.50 -18.33
N LEU A 862 -42.15 14.68 -17.52
CA LEU A 862 -40.72 14.41 -17.66
C LEU A 862 -40.47 13.40 -18.79
N GLN A 863 -40.70 13.77 -20.04
CA GLN A 863 -40.57 12.83 -21.18
C GLN A 863 -39.17 12.19 -21.32
N ASN A 864 -38.12 12.92 -20.94
CA ASN A 864 -36.73 12.47 -21.04
C ASN A 864 -36.24 11.66 -19.82
N ILE A 865 -37.13 11.16 -18.97
CA ILE A 865 -36.84 10.15 -17.94
C ILE A 865 -37.69 8.91 -18.15
N ILE A 866 -37.07 7.73 -18.09
CA ILE A 866 -37.75 6.43 -18.06
C ILE A 866 -37.25 5.67 -16.84
N ASN A 867 -38.16 5.16 -16.02
CA ASN A 867 -37.85 4.40 -14.82
C ASN A 867 -37.96 2.90 -15.09
N TYR A 868 -37.14 2.10 -14.41
CA TYR A 868 -37.32 0.63 -14.40
C TYR A 868 -38.16 0.22 -13.19
N ARG A 869 -37.64 0.50 -11.99
CA ARG A 869 -38.19 0.06 -10.70
C ARG A 869 -39.54 0.71 -10.29
N PRO A 870 -40.32 0.08 -9.39
CA PRO A 870 -41.48 0.71 -8.73
C PRO A 870 -41.07 1.87 -7.80
N THR A 871 -42.05 2.58 -7.23
CA THR A 871 -41.77 3.74 -6.36
C THR A 871 -41.34 3.31 -4.96
N TYR A 872 -40.66 4.20 -4.23
CA TYR A 872 -40.42 4.03 -2.80
C TYR A 872 -41.72 3.98 -2.00
N ALA A 873 -42.79 4.64 -2.48
CA ALA A 873 -44.10 4.56 -1.87
C ALA A 873 -44.72 3.16 -2.03
N ASP A 874 -44.54 2.50 -3.17
CA ASP A 874 -44.99 1.13 -3.40
C ASP A 874 -44.22 0.13 -2.53
N GLU A 875 -42.89 0.32 -2.41
CA GLU A 875 -42.06 -0.46 -1.49
C GLU A 875 -42.46 -0.27 -0.02
N ALA A 876 -42.65 0.98 0.41
CA ALA A 876 -43.11 1.31 1.75
C ALA A 876 -44.48 0.72 2.04
N ARG A 877 -45.42 0.78 1.08
CA ARG A 877 -46.75 0.17 1.19
C ARG A 877 -46.66 -1.34 1.37
N ALA A 878 -45.85 -2.02 0.58
CA ALA A 878 -45.64 -3.46 0.70
C ALA A 878 -45.09 -3.85 2.08
N LEU A 879 -44.07 -3.13 2.57
CA LEU A 879 -43.49 -3.40 3.89
C LEU A 879 -44.46 -3.11 5.03
N VAL A 880 -45.20 -2.00 4.97
CA VAL A 880 -46.23 -1.65 5.98
C VAL A 880 -47.35 -2.68 6.01
N ARG A 881 -47.88 -3.08 4.84
CA ARG A 881 -48.89 -4.15 4.72
C ARG A 881 -48.39 -5.44 5.36
N TYR A 882 -47.17 -5.86 5.03
CA TYR A 882 -46.59 -7.06 5.62
C TYR A 882 -46.43 -6.96 7.15
N ALA A 883 -45.95 -5.81 7.64
CA ALA A 883 -45.81 -5.58 9.08
C ALA A 883 -47.16 -5.62 9.81
N LYS A 884 -48.24 -5.09 9.20
CA LYS A 884 -49.57 -5.00 9.80
C LYS A 884 -50.40 -6.28 9.66
N GLU A 885 -50.49 -6.82 8.45
CA GLU A 885 -51.43 -7.89 8.11
C GLU A 885 -50.83 -9.28 8.34
N VAL A 886 -49.50 -9.42 8.25
CA VAL A 886 -48.82 -10.71 8.41
C VAL A 886 -48.13 -10.82 9.76
N LEU A 887 -47.42 -9.76 10.18
CA LEU A 887 -46.68 -9.77 11.44
C LEU A 887 -47.44 -9.15 12.63
N PHE A 888 -48.63 -8.59 12.38
CA PHE A 888 -49.51 -7.99 13.39
C PHE A 888 -48.85 -6.94 14.31
N LYS A 889 -47.86 -6.22 13.79
CA LYS A 889 -47.10 -5.22 14.55
C LYS A 889 -47.91 -3.95 14.77
N GLN A 890 -47.59 -3.20 15.82
CA GLN A 890 -48.31 -1.99 16.22
C GLN A 890 -47.39 -0.79 16.47
N ARG A 891 -46.10 -1.00 16.80
CA ARG A 891 -45.17 0.08 17.16
C ARG A 891 -44.02 0.19 16.17
N PHE A 892 -43.93 1.33 15.47
CA PHE A 892 -43.05 1.49 14.31
C PHE A 892 -42.04 2.61 14.51
N ALA A 893 -40.76 2.31 14.28
CA ALA A 893 -39.72 3.32 14.17
C ALA A 893 -39.22 3.43 12.73
N PHE A 894 -38.97 4.64 12.27
CA PHE A 894 -38.40 4.95 10.97
C PHE A 894 -37.03 5.58 11.16
N PHE A 895 -35.99 4.87 10.73
CA PHE A 895 -34.63 5.39 10.65
C PHE A 895 -34.32 5.81 9.21
N TYR A 896 -34.18 7.11 8.98
CA TYR A 896 -34.13 7.67 7.63
C TYR A 896 -33.04 8.72 7.43
N GLN A 897 -32.56 8.85 6.20
CA GLN A 897 -31.62 9.91 5.84
C GLN A 897 -32.33 11.26 5.77
N ASP A 898 -31.73 12.30 6.35
CA ASP A 898 -32.31 13.64 6.43
C ASP A 898 -32.23 14.41 5.08
N ASP A 899 -32.87 13.86 4.05
CA ASP A 899 -33.07 14.48 2.74
C ASP A 899 -34.21 13.80 1.95
N ASN A 900 -34.38 14.19 0.68
CA ASN A 900 -35.46 13.69 -0.18
C ASN A 900 -35.48 12.16 -0.33
N PHE A 901 -34.36 11.47 -0.13
CA PHE A 901 -34.34 10.00 -0.18
C PHE A 901 -35.07 9.40 1.04
N GLY A 902 -34.82 9.91 2.25
CA GLY A 902 -35.47 9.39 3.45
C GLY A 902 -36.92 9.86 3.60
N TYR A 903 -37.22 11.10 3.21
CA TYR A 903 -38.57 11.67 3.40
C TYR A 903 -39.65 10.99 2.55
N ASP A 904 -39.34 10.56 1.32
CA ASP A 904 -40.33 10.00 0.39
C ASP A 904 -40.95 8.68 0.90
N PRO A 905 -40.18 7.60 1.17
CA PRO A 905 -40.70 6.38 1.79
C PRO A 905 -41.26 6.62 3.20
N LEU A 906 -40.68 7.55 3.98
CA LEU A 906 -41.17 7.89 5.32
C LEU A 906 -42.61 8.43 5.28
N ASN A 907 -42.85 9.42 4.43
CA ASN A 907 -44.15 10.06 4.35
C ASN A 907 -45.20 9.07 3.83
N ALA A 908 -44.86 8.27 2.81
CA ALA A 908 -45.75 7.23 2.30
C ALA A 908 -46.09 6.18 3.38
N ALA A 909 -45.09 5.65 4.10
CA ALA A 909 -45.32 4.68 5.15
C ALA A 909 -46.19 5.23 6.28
N LYS A 910 -45.93 6.48 6.70
CA LYS A 910 -46.72 7.15 7.74
C LYS A 910 -48.16 7.37 7.29
N GLU A 911 -48.38 7.85 6.07
CA GLU A 911 -49.72 8.09 5.54
C GLU A 911 -50.55 6.81 5.55
N ILE A 912 -49.96 5.69 5.13
CA ILE A 912 -50.62 4.38 5.12
C ILE A 912 -50.93 3.92 6.56
N LEU A 913 -49.98 4.01 7.48
CA LEU A 913 -50.20 3.62 8.87
C LEU A 913 -51.31 4.45 9.54
N LEU A 914 -51.31 5.77 9.32
CA LEU A 914 -52.27 6.69 9.95
C LEU A 914 -53.66 6.59 9.33
N ASN A 915 -53.76 6.49 8.00
CA ASN A 915 -55.04 6.64 7.29
C ASN A 915 -55.67 5.32 6.85
N GLU A 916 -54.87 4.26 6.57
CA GLU A 916 -55.40 2.95 6.15
C GLU A 916 -55.53 1.98 7.33
N TYR A 917 -54.70 2.12 8.36
CA TYR A 917 -54.66 1.21 9.52
C TYR A 917 -54.98 1.86 10.87
N ASP A 918 -55.36 3.14 10.87
CA ASP A 918 -55.74 3.90 12.07
C ASP A 918 -54.70 3.83 13.22
N ILE A 919 -53.40 3.79 12.90
CA ILE A 919 -52.33 3.78 13.91
C ILE A 919 -52.20 5.16 14.55
N SER A 920 -52.20 5.21 15.87
CA SER A 920 -51.98 6.45 16.62
C SER A 920 -50.58 7.01 16.38
N ARG A 921 -50.43 8.35 16.36
CA ARG A 921 -49.13 9.02 16.15
C ARG A 921 -48.10 8.67 17.23
N GLU A 922 -48.58 8.36 18.43
CA GLU A 922 -47.78 7.93 19.58
C GLU A 922 -47.11 6.56 19.36
N GLU A 923 -47.60 5.77 18.40
CA GLU A 923 -47.03 4.48 18.00
C GLU A 923 -46.08 4.58 16.80
N ILE A 924 -45.72 5.81 16.41
CA ILE A 924 -44.78 6.09 15.33
C ILE A 924 -43.59 6.92 15.86
N CYS A 925 -42.38 6.43 15.61
CA CYS A 925 -41.14 7.11 15.97
C CYS A 925 -40.31 7.46 14.73
N GLU A 926 -39.97 8.74 14.57
CA GLU A 926 -39.18 9.24 13.44
C GLU A 926 -37.76 9.61 13.88
N ALA A 927 -36.73 9.00 13.30
CA ALA A 927 -35.35 9.23 13.68
C ALA A 927 -34.46 9.42 12.45
N SER A 928 -33.91 10.63 12.30
CA SER A 928 -33.08 10.97 11.14
C SER A 928 -31.57 10.89 11.42
N TYR A 929 -30.77 10.81 10.36
CA TYR A 929 -29.33 11.06 10.38
C TYR A 929 -28.91 11.91 9.17
N VAL A 930 -27.78 12.62 9.30
CA VAL A 930 -27.28 13.50 8.24
C VAL A 930 -26.64 12.69 7.12
N ARG A 931 -27.00 12.98 5.86
CA ARG A 931 -26.42 12.36 4.64
C ARG A 931 -24.89 12.38 4.69
N ASN A 932 -24.26 11.32 4.17
CA ASN A 932 -22.79 11.15 4.13
C ASN A 932 -22.12 11.09 5.52
N THR A 933 -22.88 10.78 6.57
CA THR A 933 -22.34 10.60 7.93
C THR A 933 -22.84 9.30 8.55
N ILE A 934 -22.20 8.90 9.65
CA ILE A 934 -22.65 7.82 10.56
C ILE A 934 -23.07 8.37 11.92
N LEU A 935 -23.43 9.66 11.99
CA LEU A 935 -23.79 10.36 13.23
C LEU A 935 -25.22 10.02 13.64
N VAL A 936 -25.39 8.83 14.23
CA VAL A 936 -26.70 8.25 14.55
C VAL A 936 -27.09 8.35 16.03
N ASP A 937 -26.30 8.98 16.90
CA ASP A 937 -26.53 8.95 18.36
C ASP A 937 -27.89 9.51 18.80
N LYS A 938 -28.36 10.56 18.11
CA LYS A 938 -29.71 11.10 18.35
C LYS A 938 -30.78 10.09 17.98
N ALA A 939 -30.62 9.40 16.85
CA ALA A 939 -31.53 8.34 16.40
C ALA A 939 -31.50 7.14 17.35
N VAL A 940 -30.32 6.69 17.78
CA VAL A 940 -30.14 5.61 18.77
C VAL A 940 -30.91 5.91 20.05
N LYS A 941 -30.73 7.12 20.62
CA LYS A 941 -31.45 7.53 21.84
C LYS A 941 -32.96 7.51 21.64
N LYS A 942 -33.45 8.10 20.55
CA LYS A 942 -34.89 8.20 20.26
C LYS A 942 -35.54 6.83 20.06
N ILE A 943 -34.92 5.96 19.26
CA ILE A 943 -35.41 4.61 18.97
C ILE A 943 -35.35 3.72 20.22
N THR A 944 -34.26 3.79 20.99
CA THR A 944 -34.11 2.99 22.23
C THR A 944 -35.16 3.37 23.27
N LEU A 945 -35.43 4.66 23.46
CA LEU A 945 -36.47 5.13 24.38
C LEU A 945 -37.87 4.75 23.92
N PHE A 946 -38.10 4.74 22.61
CA PHE A 946 -39.39 4.39 22.02
C PHE A 946 -39.71 2.89 22.13
N ASN A 947 -38.71 2.00 22.08
CA ASN A 947 -38.86 0.54 22.15
C ASN A 947 -39.81 -0.02 21.07
N PRO A 948 -39.50 0.13 19.77
CA PRO A 948 -40.37 -0.30 18.66
C PRO A 948 -40.43 -1.82 18.52
N GLU A 949 -41.46 -2.30 17.83
CA GLU A 949 -41.53 -3.70 17.35
C GLU A 949 -40.93 -3.85 15.95
N VAL A 950 -40.93 -2.77 15.16
CA VAL A 950 -40.37 -2.72 13.80
C VAL A 950 -39.50 -1.49 13.65
N ILE A 951 -38.33 -1.63 13.04
CA ILE A 951 -37.50 -0.51 12.59
C ILE A 951 -37.41 -0.56 11.07
N PHE A 952 -37.95 0.46 10.40
CA PHE A 952 -37.79 0.69 8.98
C PHE A 952 -36.48 1.44 8.70
N PHE A 953 -35.70 0.95 7.74
CA PHE A 953 -34.43 1.51 7.28
C PHE A 953 -34.61 2.16 5.91
N PHE A 954 -34.74 3.49 5.91
CA PHE A 954 -34.73 4.35 4.73
C PHE A 954 -33.41 5.13 4.67
N SER A 955 -32.32 4.37 4.72
CA SER A 955 -30.96 4.82 5.04
C SER A 955 -29.91 4.05 4.23
N THR A 956 -28.65 4.46 4.30
CA THR A 956 -27.52 3.76 3.66
C THR A 956 -26.96 2.65 4.56
N TYR A 957 -26.26 1.67 3.96
CA TYR A 957 -25.66 0.53 4.68
C TYR A 957 -24.88 0.95 5.94
N ASP A 958 -23.93 1.88 5.83
CA ASP A 958 -23.04 2.25 6.94
C ASP A 958 -23.80 2.90 8.10
N ALA A 959 -24.79 3.74 7.80
CA ALA A 959 -25.61 4.38 8.83
C ALA A 959 -26.53 3.37 9.53
N SER A 960 -27.16 2.46 8.78
CA SER A 960 -28.00 1.39 9.32
C SER A 960 -27.20 0.47 10.24
N ARG A 961 -25.98 0.10 9.82
CA ARG A 961 -25.07 -0.70 10.63
C ARG A 961 -24.68 0.02 11.91
N ALA A 962 -24.27 1.28 11.82
CA ALA A 962 -23.91 2.08 13.00
C ALA A 962 -25.05 2.20 14.01
N LEU A 963 -26.31 2.30 13.53
CA LEU A 963 -27.49 2.30 14.39
C LEU A 963 -27.63 0.98 15.16
N ILE A 964 -27.55 -0.16 14.46
CA ILE A 964 -27.66 -1.50 15.07
C ILE A 964 -26.55 -1.71 16.11
N GLU A 965 -25.30 -1.37 15.78
CA GLU A 965 -24.15 -1.53 16.67
C GLU A 965 -24.31 -0.71 17.96
N LYS A 966 -24.80 0.53 17.86
CA LYS A 966 -24.98 1.41 19.02
C LYS A 966 -26.22 1.09 19.86
N ILE A 967 -27.30 0.57 19.28
CA ILE A 967 -28.46 0.08 20.06
C ILE A 967 -28.09 -1.22 20.79
N GLY A 968 -27.34 -2.09 20.13
CA GLY A 968 -26.91 -3.39 20.64
C GLY A 968 -27.86 -4.53 20.26
N ILE A 969 -27.29 -5.64 19.80
CA ILE A 969 -28.01 -6.81 19.24
C ILE A 969 -29.05 -7.38 20.23
N GLN A 970 -28.72 -7.42 21.53
CA GLN A 970 -29.61 -7.95 22.57
C GLN A 970 -30.94 -7.18 22.66
N LYS A 971 -30.94 -5.87 22.41
CA LYS A 971 -32.17 -5.06 22.43
C LYS A 971 -32.98 -5.19 21.15
N LEU A 972 -32.38 -5.71 20.09
CA LEU A 972 -32.99 -5.85 18.77
C LEU A 972 -33.47 -7.27 18.48
N SER A 973 -33.25 -8.23 19.38
CA SER A 973 -33.58 -9.65 19.14
C SER A 973 -35.07 -9.89 18.84
N ASN A 974 -35.95 -9.07 19.39
CA ASN A 974 -37.41 -9.15 19.20
C ASN A 974 -37.94 -8.09 18.22
N VAL A 975 -37.06 -7.30 17.62
CA VAL A 975 -37.41 -6.21 16.70
C VAL A 975 -37.24 -6.71 15.27
N THR A 976 -38.28 -6.54 14.44
CA THR A 976 -38.19 -6.83 13.01
C THR A 976 -37.55 -5.65 12.29
N LEU A 977 -36.44 -5.87 11.61
CA LEU A 977 -35.76 -4.86 10.81
C LEU A 977 -36.31 -4.90 9.39
N MET A 978 -36.84 -3.80 8.91
CA MET A 978 -37.43 -3.70 7.56
C MET A 978 -36.70 -2.67 6.72
N GLY A 979 -36.44 -2.92 5.45
CA GLY A 979 -35.68 -1.97 4.62
C GLY A 979 -36.13 -1.94 3.17
N ILE A 980 -35.97 -0.79 2.52
CA ILE A 980 -36.27 -0.64 1.09
C ILE A 980 -35.09 -1.06 0.20
N SER A 981 -35.31 -1.14 -1.12
CA SER A 981 -34.34 -1.59 -2.12
C SER A 981 -32.98 -0.87 -2.14
N PHE A 982 -32.85 0.29 -1.49
CA PHE A 982 -31.56 0.97 -1.32
C PHE A 982 -30.62 0.24 -0.33
N ILE A 983 -31.18 -0.56 0.58
CA ILE A 983 -30.44 -1.41 1.50
C ILE A 983 -29.91 -2.64 0.75
N THR A 984 -28.59 -2.76 0.67
CA THR A 984 -27.88 -3.83 -0.05
C THR A 984 -27.96 -5.19 0.66
N ASP A 985 -27.70 -6.29 -0.06
CA ASP A 985 -27.65 -7.63 0.53
C ASP A 985 -26.61 -7.75 1.65
N LEU A 986 -25.52 -6.98 1.57
CA LEU A 986 -24.50 -6.91 2.63
C LEU A 986 -25.08 -6.53 4.00
N PHE A 987 -26.12 -5.68 4.05
CA PHE A 987 -26.80 -5.35 5.30
C PHE A 987 -27.59 -6.54 5.84
N ARG A 988 -28.33 -7.22 4.97
CA ARG A 988 -29.09 -8.43 5.33
C ARG A 988 -28.16 -9.45 5.93
N ASP A 989 -27.05 -9.75 5.27
CA ASP A 989 -26.13 -10.80 5.70
C ASP A 989 -25.46 -10.43 7.02
N TYR A 990 -25.06 -9.16 7.19
CA TYR A 990 -24.56 -8.65 8.46
C TYR A 990 -25.57 -8.84 9.61
N ALA A 991 -26.83 -8.43 9.39
CA ALA A 991 -27.84 -8.42 10.45
C ALA A 991 -28.42 -9.82 10.72
N SER A 992 -28.74 -10.61 9.70
CA SER A 992 -29.43 -11.90 9.84
C SER A 992 -28.49 -13.11 9.86
N GLY A 993 -27.42 -13.12 9.05
CA GLY A 993 -26.49 -14.26 8.91
C GLY A 993 -26.96 -15.39 7.99
N ILE A 994 -27.98 -15.16 7.17
CA ILE A 994 -28.68 -16.20 6.40
C ILE A 994 -27.93 -16.63 5.12
N SER A 995 -26.91 -15.90 4.66
CA SER A 995 -26.32 -16.15 3.31
C SER A 995 -24.82 -15.91 3.20
N ASP A 996 -24.06 -15.97 4.30
CA ASP A 996 -22.59 -15.98 4.26
C ASP A 996 -22.04 -17.09 5.17
N PRO A 997 -21.57 -18.22 4.63
CA PRO A 997 -20.99 -19.30 5.43
C PRO A 997 -19.64 -18.92 6.08
N GLU A 998 -18.98 -17.85 5.64
CA GLU A 998 -17.71 -17.39 6.22
C GLU A 998 -17.90 -16.34 7.32
N GLN A 999 -19.10 -15.75 7.47
CA GLN A 999 -19.40 -14.75 8.50
C GLN A 999 -20.74 -15.02 9.18
N PRO A 1000 -20.76 -15.54 10.42
CA PRO A 1000 -22.01 -15.67 11.17
C PRO A 1000 -22.58 -14.26 11.44
N GLY A 1001 -23.72 -13.94 10.82
CA GLY A 1001 -24.42 -12.67 11.05
C GLY A 1001 -25.00 -12.58 12.46
N LYS A 1002 -25.72 -11.48 12.76
CA LYS A 1002 -26.17 -11.18 14.14
C LYS A 1002 -27.45 -11.90 14.58
N GLY A 1003 -28.06 -12.73 13.72
CA GLY A 1003 -29.29 -13.49 14.03
C GLY A 1003 -30.53 -12.61 14.18
N LEU A 1004 -30.53 -11.40 13.64
CA LEU A 1004 -31.67 -10.47 13.67
C LEU A 1004 -32.67 -10.79 12.56
N SER A 1005 -33.96 -10.56 12.83
CA SER A 1005 -35.02 -10.71 11.83
C SER A 1005 -34.99 -9.54 10.86
N VAL A 1006 -34.79 -9.82 9.57
CA VAL A 1006 -34.67 -8.81 8.51
C VAL A 1006 -35.65 -9.11 7.39
N VAL A 1007 -36.42 -8.11 6.96
CA VAL A 1007 -37.30 -8.16 5.79
C VAL A 1007 -36.94 -7.01 4.85
N LEU A 1008 -36.58 -7.31 3.61
CA LEU A 1008 -36.22 -6.28 2.63
C LEU A 1008 -37.18 -6.28 1.45
N SER A 1009 -37.61 -5.10 1.00
CA SER A 1009 -38.29 -4.99 -0.29
C SER A 1009 -37.27 -4.99 -1.44
N ARG A 1010 -37.61 -5.70 -2.50
CA ARG A 1010 -36.78 -5.94 -3.67
C ARG A 1010 -37.53 -5.55 -4.93
N VAL A 1011 -36.81 -4.91 -5.84
CA VAL A 1011 -37.33 -4.37 -7.11
C VAL A 1011 -36.88 -5.17 -8.33
N VAL A 1012 -36.17 -6.26 -8.07
CA VAL A 1012 -35.72 -7.28 -9.03
C VAL A 1012 -36.01 -8.65 -8.43
N PRO A 1013 -36.05 -9.73 -9.24
CA PRO A 1013 -36.15 -11.09 -8.72
C PRO A 1013 -34.96 -11.49 -7.85
N ASP A 1014 -35.08 -12.64 -7.18
CA ASP A 1014 -33.98 -13.23 -6.43
C ASP A 1014 -32.83 -13.55 -7.37
N PHE A 1015 -31.65 -12.98 -7.12
CA PHE A 1015 -30.45 -13.22 -7.92
C PHE A 1015 -29.94 -14.66 -7.83
N ARG A 1016 -30.52 -15.49 -6.94
CA ARG A 1016 -30.27 -16.93 -6.80
C ARG A 1016 -31.22 -17.78 -7.63
N ASP A 1017 -32.34 -17.22 -8.09
CA ASP A 1017 -33.34 -17.94 -8.88
C ASP A 1017 -32.90 -18.05 -10.34
N GLN A 1018 -32.16 -19.13 -10.65
CA GLN A 1018 -31.65 -19.39 -11.99
C GLN A 1018 -32.69 -19.97 -12.96
N ASP A 1019 -33.94 -20.17 -12.55
CA ASP A 1019 -35.02 -20.53 -13.48
C ASP A 1019 -35.37 -19.32 -14.36
N ILE A 1020 -35.25 -18.11 -13.81
CA ILE A 1020 -35.40 -16.86 -14.55
C ILE A 1020 -34.20 -16.66 -15.49
N GLU A 1021 -34.47 -16.54 -16.80
CA GLU A 1021 -33.44 -16.48 -17.84
C GLU A 1021 -32.42 -15.35 -17.61
N ILE A 1022 -32.87 -14.12 -17.34
CA ILE A 1022 -31.95 -13.00 -17.12
C ILE A 1022 -31.09 -13.14 -15.87
N VAL A 1023 -31.60 -13.81 -14.82
CA VAL A 1023 -30.85 -14.08 -13.58
C VAL A 1023 -29.77 -15.13 -13.84
N ARG A 1024 -30.12 -16.20 -14.59
CA ARG A 1024 -29.16 -17.23 -15.00
C ARG A 1024 -28.03 -16.67 -15.87
N GLU A 1025 -28.35 -15.77 -16.81
CA GLU A 1025 -27.35 -15.06 -17.61
C GLU A 1025 -26.42 -14.21 -16.72
N TYR A 1026 -27.01 -13.37 -15.87
CA TYR A 1026 -26.27 -12.54 -14.91
C TYR A 1026 -25.34 -13.37 -14.02
N HIS A 1027 -25.85 -14.45 -13.44
CA HIS A 1027 -25.10 -15.32 -12.54
C HIS A 1027 -23.90 -15.99 -13.26
N THR A 1028 -24.13 -16.55 -14.45
CA THR A 1028 -23.09 -17.19 -15.26
C THR A 1028 -21.97 -16.21 -15.61
N GLU A 1029 -22.34 -14.97 -15.94
CA GLU A 1029 -21.39 -13.94 -16.36
C GLU A 1029 -20.62 -13.33 -15.19
N MET A 1030 -21.29 -13.06 -14.07
CA MET A 1030 -20.64 -12.59 -12.85
C MET A 1030 -19.63 -13.62 -12.34
N GLN A 1031 -19.98 -14.91 -12.31
CA GLN A 1031 -19.03 -15.96 -11.92
C GLN A 1031 -17.81 -16.04 -12.84
N ARG A 1032 -17.99 -15.77 -14.13
CA ARG A 1032 -16.92 -15.85 -15.12
C ARG A 1032 -15.99 -14.64 -15.11
N GLU A 1033 -16.53 -13.43 -14.98
CA GLU A 1033 -15.80 -12.16 -15.18
C GLU A 1033 -15.53 -11.44 -13.85
N TYR A 1034 -16.37 -11.66 -12.83
CA TYR A 1034 -16.28 -11.05 -11.50
C TYR A 1034 -16.50 -12.05 -10.34
N PRO A 1035 -15.79 -13.19 -10.30
CA PRO A 1035 -16.03 -14.24 -9.29
C PRO A 1035 -15.90 -13.78 -7.83
N HIS A 1036 -15.20 -12.66 -7.60
CA HIS A 1036 -14.96 -12.09 -6.27
C HIS A 1036 -15.98 -11.02 -5.87
N ILE A 1037 -16.77 -10.52 -6.83
CA ILE A 1037 -17.86 -9.59 -6.55
C ILE A 1037 -19.07 -10.40 -6.15
N ARG A 1038 -19.42 -10.36 -4.86
CA ARG A 1038 -20.68 -10.91 -4.33
C ARG A 1038 -21.87 -10.52 -5.24
N LEU A 1039 -22.70 -11.49 -5.57
CA LEU A 1039 -23.96 -11.23 -6.25
C LEU A 1039 -24.87 -10.41 -5.34
N ASP A 1040 -25.42 -9.33 -5.87
CA ASP A 1040 -26.26 -8.40 -5.13
C ASP A 1040 -27.39 -7.88 -6.04
N VAL A 1041 -28.49 -7.45 -5.43
CA VAL A 1041 -29.64 -6.91 -6.19
C VAL A 1041 -29.27 -5.66 -7.00
N GLY A 1042 -28.31 -4.85 -6.54
CA GLY A 1042 -27.87 -3.64 -7.23
C GLY A 1042 -27.18 -3.94 -8.56
N SER A 1043 -26.31 -4.96 -8.59
CA SER A 1043 -25.65 -5.40 -9.82
C SER A 1043 -26.61 -6.13 -10.76
N LEU A 1044 -27.59 -6.89 -10.23
CA LEU A 1044 -28.63 -7.51 -11.06
C LEU A 1044 -29.55 -6.47 -11.70
N GLU A 1045 -30.03 -5.48 -10.94
CA GLU A 1045 -30.87 -4.40 -11.49
C GLU A 1045 -30.14 -3.64 -12.60
N SER A 1046 -28.88 -3.30 -12.37
CA SER A 1046 -28.04 -2.68 -13.38
C SER A 1046 -27.86 -3.54 -14.63
N TYR A 1047 -27.67 -4.86 -14.48
CA TYR A 1047 -27.61 -5.81 -15.60
C TYR A 1047 -28.91 -5.85 -16.41
N ILE A 1048 -30.06 -5.80 -15.72
CA ILE A 1048 -31.39 -5.74 -16.33
C ILE A 1048 -31.55 -4.42 -17.09
N ASN A 1049 -31.24 -3.28 -16.47
CA ASN A 1049 -31.33 -1.94 -17.07
C ASN A 1049 -30.54 -1.85 -18.37
N VAL A 1050 -29.30 -2.34 -18.38
CA VAL A 1050 -28.50 -2.39 -19.63
C VAL A 1050 -29.15 -3.33 -20.65
N SER A 1051 -29.62 -4.49 -20.22
CA SER A 1051 -30.25 -5.45 -21.13
C SER A 1051 -31.50 -4.88 -21.82
N ILE A 1052 -32.31 -4.10 -21.09
CA ILE A 1052 -33.47 -3.38 -21.65
C ILE A 1052 -33.03 -2.32 -22.66
N LEU A 1053 -32.02 -1.50 -22.32
CA LEU A 1053 -31.46 -0.52 -23.25
C LEU A 1053 -30.96 -1.21 -24.53
N LEU A 1054 -30.22 -2.31 -24.41
CA LEU A 1054 -29.69 -3.06 -25.55
C LEU A 1054 -30.80 -3.65 -26.43
N ASP A 1055 -31.86 -4.19 -25.83
CA ASP A 1055 -33.02 -4.69 -26.59
C ASP A 1055 -33.75 -3.53 -27.32
N THR A 1056 -33.88 -2.38 -26.67
CA THR A 1056 -34.46 -1.16 -27.27
C THR A 1056 -33.62 -0.72 -28.47
N LEU A 1057 -32.31 -0.57 -28.29
CA LEU A 1057 -31.37 -0.16 -29.34
C LEU A 1057 -31.31 -1.15 -30.52
N LYS A 1058 -31.57 -2.43 -30.29
CA LYS A 1058 -31.66 -3.44 -31.36
C LYS A 1058 -32.89 -3.26 -32.25
N ARG A 1059 -33.98 -2.68 -31.73
CA ARG A 1059 -35.27 -2.52 -32.42
C ARG A 1059 -35.37 -1.22 -33.20
N ILE A 1060 -34.44 -0.28 -32.99
CA ILE A 1060 -34.41 1.01 -33.69
C ILE A 1060 -33.17 1.14 -34.57
N ASP A 1061 -33.32 1.84 -35.70
CA ASP A 1061 -32.22 2.12 -36.61
C ASP A 1061 -31.41 3.36 -36.16
N PRO A 1062 -30.06 3.32 -36.28
CA PRO A 1062 -29.21 4.50 -36.09
C PRO A 1062 -29.63 5.70 -36.98
N PRO A 1063 -29.39 6.97 -36.57
CA PRO A 1063 -28.81 7.37 -35.29
C PRO A 1063 -29.77 7.14 -34.12
N TYR A 1064 -29.22 6.81 -32.96
CA TYR A 1064 -29.94 6.52 -31.73
C TYR A 1064 -30.29 7.81 -30.98
N THR A 1065 -31.33 8.51 -31.42
CA THR A 1065 -31.75 9.77 -30.79
C THR A 1065 -32.58 9.51 -29.52
N HIS A 1066 -32.68 10.52 -28.65
CA HIS A 1066 -33.51 10.42 -27.44
C HIS A 1066 -34.95 10.04 -27.78
N GLU A 1067 -35.53 10.65 -28.82
CA GLU A 1067 -36.92 10.44 -29.22
C GLU A 1067 -37.18 9.00 -29.65
N LYS A 1068 -36.29 8.41 -30.44
CA LYS A 1068 -36.43 7.01 -30.88
C LYS A 1068 -36.35 6.03 -29.71
N ILE A 1069 -35.42 6.25 -28.78
CA ILE A 1069 -35.25 5.40 -27.60
C ILE A 1069 -36.49 5.49 -26.70
N ILE A 1070 -36.96 6.72 -26.42
CA ILE A 1070 -38.16 6.97 -25.62
C ILE A 1070 -39.37 6.31 -26.28
N HIS A 1071 -39.60 6.56 -27.58
CA HIS A 1071 -40.74 6.03 -28.31
C HIS A 1071 -40.80 4.49 -28.26
N GLU A 1072 -39.67 3.81 -28.46
CA GLU A 1072 -39.62 2.35 -28.39
C GLU A 1072 -39.90 1.83 -26.96
N MET A 1073 -39.40 2.51 -25.92
CA MET A 1073 -39.68 2.13 -24.53
C MET A 1073 -41.13 2.39 -24.11
N GLU A 1074 -41.74 3.47 -24.58
CA GLU A 1074 -43.14 3.82 -24.28
C GLU A 1074 -44.14 2.84 -24.90
N ASN A 1075 -43.75 2.14 -25.97
CA ASN A 1075 -44.58 1.13 -26.64
C ASN A 1075 -44.51 -0.27 -25.98
N ILE A 1076 -43.70 -0.45 -24.91
CA ILE A 1076 -43.59 -1.73 -24.21
C ILE A 1076 -44.88 -2.00 -23.41
N GLN A 1077 -45.68 -2.98 -23.83
CA GLN A 1077 -46.90 -3.41 -23.15
C GLN A 1077 -46.86 -4.91 -22.83
N MET A 1078 -47.05 -5.26 -21.56
CA MET A 1078 -47.14 -6.66 -21.08
C MET A 1078 -46.14 -7.64 -21.71
N ARG A 1079 -44.91 -7.18 -21.93
CA ARG A 1079 -43.89 -7.93 -22.69
C ARG A 1079 -43.08 -8.82 -21.77
N ASN A 1080 -43.02 -10.12 -22.07
CA ASN A 1080 -42.06 -11.01 -21.43
C ASN A 1080 -40.65 -10.74 -21.99
N PHE A 1081 -39.79 -10.18 -21.14
CA PHE A 1081 -38.39 -9.91 -21.41
C PHE A 1081 -37.52 -10.82 -20.53
N LYS A 1082 -37.10 -11.96 -21.09
CA LYS A 1082 -36.19 -12.93 -20.43
C LYS A 1082 -36.67 -13.37 -19.04
N GLY A 1083 -37.98 -13.62 -18.91
CA GLY A 1083 -38.61 -14.01 -17.65
C GLY A 1083 -39.10 -12.83 -16.78
N LEU A 1084 -38.84 -11.58 -17.18
CA LEU A 1084 -39.39 -10.39 -16.55
C LEU A 1084 -40.62 -9.90 -17.32
N LEU A 1085 -41.68 -9.48 -16.62
CA LEU A 1085 -42.79 -8.78 -17.25
C LEU A 1085 -42.49 -7.27 -17.27
N LEU A 1086 -42.36 -6.69 -18.46
CA LEU A 1086 -42.22 -5.26 -18.65
C LEU A 1086 -43.54 -4.67 -19.18
N ASP A 1087 -44.01 -3.63 -18.52
CA ASP A 1087 -45.25 -2.93 -18.87
C ASP A 1087 -45.08 -1.44 -18.57
N PHE A 1088 -44.95 -0.63 -19.62
CA PHE A 1088 -44.73 0.80 -19.48
C PHE A 1088 -45.99 1.48 -18.93
N ASP A 1089 -45.86 2.12 -17.78
CA ASP A 1089 -46.92 2.93 -17.20
C ASP A 1089 -46.74 4.40 -17.61
N PRO A 1090 -47.67 4.99 -18.38
CA PRO A 1090 -47.54 6.38 -18.84
C PRO A 1090 -47.63 7.41 -17.70
N LYS A 1091 -48.24 7.07 -16.56
CA LYS A 1091 -48.37 7.99 -15.42
C LYS A 1091 -47.08 8.10 -14.65
N THR A 1092 -46.45 6.96 -14.34
CA THR A 1092 -45.22 6.90 -13.55
C THR A 1092 -43.97 6.82 -14.40
N ARG A 1093 -44.12 6.68 -15.72
CA ARG A 1093 -43.06 6.46 -16.71
C ARG A 1093 -42.13 5.31 -16.31
N SER A 1094 -42.68 4.23 -15.74
CA SER A 1094 -41.93 3.07 -15.22
C SER A 1094 -42.23 1.78 -15.96
N LEU A 1095 -41.23 0.91 -16.13
CA LEU A 1095 -41.37 -0.38 -16.84
C LEU A 1095 -41.71 -1.58 -15.95
N SER A 1096 -41.46 -1.51 -14.64
CA SER A 1096 -41.76 -2.57 -13.69
C SER A 1096 -42.59 -2.04 -12.53
N LYS A 1097 -43.63 -2.79 -12.19
CA LYS A 1097 -44.48 -2.59 -11.00
C LYS A 1097 -44.18 -3.62 -9.90
N THR A 1098 -43.14 -4.44 -10.10
CA THR A 1098 -42.87 -5.59 -9.24
C THR A 1098 -42.21 -5.15 -7.94
N VAL A 1099 -42.90 -5.40 -6.82
CA VAL A 1099 -42.33 -5.34 -5.47
C VAL A 1099 -42.34 -6.75 -4.88
N LEU A 1100 -41.18 -7.22 -4.44
CA LEU A 1100 -41.01 -8.50 -3.77
C LEU A 1100 -40.52 -8.27 -2.34
N LEU A 1101 -40.84 -9.17 -1.41
CA LEU A 1101 -40.31 -9.14 -0.04
C LEU A 1101 -39.40 -10.35 0.21
N ASP A 1102 -38.15 -10.05 0.56
CA ASP A 1102 -37.16 -11.01 1.06
C ASP A 1102 -37.30 -11.08 2.58
N SER A 1103 -38.02 -12.07 3.09
CA SER A 1103 -38.25 -12.29 4.53
C SER A 1103 -37.13 -13.07 5.22
N GLY A 1104 -36.09 -13.48 4.48
CA GLY A 1104 -35.02 -14.37 4.96
C GLY A 1104 -35.38 -15.85 5.04
N ASN A 1105 -36.67 -16.23 4.91
CA ASN A 1105 -37.14 -17.62 4.98
C ASN A 1105 -37.94 -17.98 3.70
N GLY A 1106 -37.47 -18.96 2.93
CA GLY A 1106 -38.15 -19.43 1.71
C GLY A 1106 -37.96 -18.51 0.49
N GLY A 1107 -38.79 -18.70 -0.54
CA GLY A 1107 -38.81 -17.85 -1.73
C GLY A 1107 -39.39 -16.46 -1.44
N TRP A 1108 -39.02 -15.46 -2.23
CA TRP A 1108 -39.50 -14.09 -2.04
C TRP A 1108 -41.00 -13.95 -2.29
N ILE A 1109 -41.67 -13.17 -1.44
CA ILE A 1109 -43.13 -12.98 -1.49
C ILE A 1109 -43.43 -11.87 -2.50
N LYS A 1110 -44.28 -12.16 -3.49
CA LYS A 1110 -44.77 -11.14 -4.43
C LYS A 1110 -45.95 -10.38 -3.81
N MET A 1111 -45.86 -9.05 -3.79
CA MET A 1111 -46.83 -8.15 -3.13
C MET A 1111 -47.77 -7.47 -4.10
#